data_AF-A0A932N9W0-F1
#
_entry.id   AF-A0A932N9W0-F1
#
_cell.length_a   1.000
_cell.length_b   1.000
_cell.length_c   1.000
_cell.angle_alpha   90.00
_cell.angle_beta   90.00
_cell.angle_gamma   90.00
#
_symmetry.space_group_name_H-M   'P 1'
#
loop_
_entity.id
_entity.type
_entity.pdbx_description
1 polymer ?
#
loop_
_entity_poly.entity_id
_entity_poly.type
_entity_poly.pdbx_seq_one_letter_code
_entity_poly.pdbx_strand_id
1 'polypeptide(L)'
;MKAQKFWLIVAAILVVLILAACGGAATTQAPAATEAPAATISPTEVPAAATAEVQTQTVEATGAPTSTGVIVTSPPVVTTVPAISPTATPVVEARVIELEWPPEMRLGESDLIRLALIPSKDGYTVTTEFPEHQTITDTVPVERPGGFSLSASARLDGVGFDIEPGNEQTYGLPLDQPVTWRWTITPLAPNQQRLSILLRLVWTPQPGNPSPLRETVIYSKGLNVQVASFFGLTQREALAAGFVGLAFGSTLSLPLAAYVLRPRRARPSLQTANPNAGLIIEHPPGLQLSAEETRLLKTLFRRYARVTLEAEFRSGYSGARTFLALPVRADGRADAYTIAKLGERDSIQREFENYEAFVKDTLPPMTARIQEAPVSPPSPVPRAVRGTGEGPGVRAVLRYTFIAEPTRLPISLRESLISNLDPSLLEKLFQTFGPNWWLQRKPYTFRLAEEYDRMLPAHFVVEPCGDEPINNTFDGLYAPASTTAMQPGHVVALKNLNIVERRADGKSLSLSGLTQPGYPPLRVRWNSLTLPVNARGRIVATRKTLLGELTAGFELFGLPDPFLKLDALLNERLIATQSTIHGDLNLENILVGPGGFVWLIDFAQTRDGHPLYDFAHLEAEIIAHVLAPQFASVSDYAAQLRTGSLHPLLSSLHSIAARCLFNPSQPREYQLALYLACLGALKFVNLNSHQKQVLYLTAAHLAQIL
;
A
#
# COMPACT_ATOMS: atom_id res chain seq x y z
N MET A 1 -18.79 44.28 -42.11
CA MET A 1 -17.96 43.26 -42.81
C MET A 1 -16.97 42.49 -41.93
N LYS A 2 -16.39 43.03 -40.84
CA LYS A 2 -15.43 42.28 -39.98
C LYS A 2 -16.09 41.25 -39.03
N ALA A 3 -17.24 41.59 -38.45
CA ALA A 3 -17.96 40.68 -37.53
C ALA A 3 -18.53 39.42 -38.24
N GLN A 4 -19.00 39.57 -39.48
CA GLN A 4 -19.54 38.45 -40.25
C GLN A 4 -18.45 37.46 -40.68
N LYS A 5 -17.24 37.96 -41.00
CA LYS A 5 -16.07 37.10 -41.26
C LYS A 5 -15.60 36.37 -40.00
N PHE A 6 -15.68 37.00 -38.82
CA PHE A 6 -15.36 36.33 -37.55
C PHE A 6 -16.30 35.17 -37.26
N TRP A 7 -17.62 35.36 -37.42
CA TRP A 7 -18.60 34.30 -37.21
C TRP A 7 -18.51 33.17 -38.25
N LEU A 8 -18.14 33.48 -39.50
CA LEU A 8 -17.85 32.47 -40.52
C LEU A 8 -16.62 31.62 -40.19
N ILE A 9 -15.57 32.23 -39.62
CA ILE A 9 -14.36 31.51 -39.19
C ILE A 9 -14.68 30.64 -37.97
N VAL A 10 -15.44 31.14 -37.00
CA VAL A 10 -15.87 30.36 -35.84
C VAL A 10 -16.75 29.18 -36.26
N ALA A 11 -17.71 29.39 -37.18
CA ALA A 11 -18.54 28.32 -37.70
C ALA A 11 -17.73 27.27 -38.49
N ALA A 12 -16.73 27.70 -39.28
CA ALA A 12 -15.85 26.79 -40.00
C ALA A 12 -14.99 25.95 -39.05
N ILE A 13 -14.45 26.55 -37.97
CA ILE A 13 -13.69 25.83 -36.94
C ILE A 13 -14.59 24.83 -36.21
N LEU A 14 -15.83 25.20 -35.90
CA LEU A 14 -16.80 24.31 -35.25
C LEU A 14 -17.13 23.10 -36.14
N VAL A 15 -17.30 23.31 -37.45
CA VAL A 15 -17.54 22.23 -38.42
C VAL A 15 -16.32 21.30 -38.53
N VAL A 16 -15.10 21.85 -38.55
CA VAL A 16 -13.86 21.05 -38.56
C VAL A 16 -13.72 20.20 -37.28
N LEU A 17 -14.06 20.76 -36.13
CA LEU A 17 -14.03 20.02 -34.85
C LEU A 17 -15.09 18.92 -34.78
N ILE A 18 -16.29 19.15 -35.32
CA ILE A 18 -17.34 18.14 -35.41
C ILE A 18 -16.94 17.01 -36.38
N LEU A 19 -16.32 17.35 -37.51
CA LEU A 19 -15.81 16.35 -38.47
C LEU A 19 -14.63 15.55 -37.90
N ALA A 20 -13.76 16.17 -37.09
CA ALA A 20 -12.68 15.47 -36.40
C ALA A 20 -13.19 14.55 -35.28
N ALA A 21 -14.29 14.91 -34.60
CA ALA A 21 -14.91 14.08 -33.58
C ALA A 21 -15.71 12.89 -34.14
N CYS A 22 -16.12 12.94 -35.41
CA CYS A 22 -16.79 11.83 -36.10
C CYS A 22 -15.82 10.89 -36.86
N GLY A 23 -14.52 11.20 -36.89
CA GLY A 23 -13.49 10.40 -37.56
C GLY A 23 -12.99 9.22 -36.72
N GLY A 24 -13.86 8.25 -36.43
CA GLY A 24 -13.47 6.98 -35.82
C GLY A 24 -13.10 5.91 -36.86
N ALA A 25 -11.88 5.39 -36.73
CA ALA A 25 -11.33 4.16 -37.32
C ALA A 25 -11.22 4.08 -38.87
N ALA A 26 -10.06 4.47 -39.39
CA ALA A 26 -9.53 3.94 -40.64
C ALA A 26 -8.12 3.38 -40.40
N THR A 27 -7.98 2.09 -40.65
CA THR A 27 -6.74 1.30 -40.67
C THR A 27 -5.69 1.95 -41.58
N THR A 28 -4.56 2.37 -41.03
CA THR A 28 -3.38 2.74 -41.81
C THR A 28 -2.55 1.51 -42.14
N GLN A 29 -2.69 1.04 -43.39
CA GLN A 29 -1.68 0.26 -44.09
C GLN A 29 -0.47 1.15 -44.40
N ALA A 30 0.73 0.57 -44.27
CA ALA A 30 2.02 1.19 -44.57
C ALA A 30 2.17 1.49 -46.08
N PRO A 31 2.90 2.56 -46.47
CA PRO A 31 3.17 2.83 -47.88
C PRO A 31 4.34 2.00 -48.40
N ALA A 32 4.14 1.45 -49.60
CA ALA A 32 5.11 0.70 -50.38
C ALA A 32 6.22 1.60 -50.96
N ALA A 33 7.44 1.06 -51.01
CA ALA A 33 8.57 1.64 -51.71
C ALA A 33 8.57 1.21 -53.19
N THR A 34 8.89 2.16 -54.08
CA THR A 34 9.04 1.98 -55.53
C THR A 34 10.44 1.44 -55.91
N GLU A 35 10.46 0.56 -56.90
CA GLU A 35 11.55 -0.30 -57.41
C GLU A 35 12.66 0.40 -58.23
N ALA A 36 13.86 -0.23 -58.28
CA ALA A 36 14.54 -0.81 -59.49
C ALA A 36 16.10 -0.83 -59.34
N PRO A 37 16.89 -1.62 -60.12
CA PRO A 37 16.74 -3.05 -60.44
C PRO A 37 18.08 -3.89 -60.46
N ALA A 38 17.88 -5.23 -60.47
CA ALA A 38 18.59 -6.32 -61.19
C ALA A 38 20.05 -6.79 -60.85
N ALA A 39 20.17 -8.08 -60.45
CA ALA A 39 21.04 -9.11 -61.07
C ALA A 39 20.77 -10.56 -60.56
N THR A 40 19.86 -11.24 -61.26
CA THR A 40 19.86 -12.60 -61.87
C THR A 40 20.76 -13.81 -61.42
N ILE A 41 20.10 -15.01 -61.35
CA ILE A 41 20.50 -16.45 -61.60
C ILE A 41 21.42 -17.15 -60.55
N SER A 42 21.25 -18.38 -60.01
CA SER A 42 20.26 -19.50 -59.96
C SER A 42 20.65 -20.50 -58.83
N PRO A 43 19.81 -21.51 -58.51
CA PRO A 43 19.93 -22.43 -57.36
C PRO A 43 20.30 -23.88 -57.70
N THR A 44 20.58 -24.69 -56.67
CA THR A 44 20.67 -26.18 -56.63
C THR A 44 20.63 -26.56 -55.13
N GLU A 45 19.97 -27.56 -54.55
CA GLU A 45 18.94 -28.56 -54.90
C GLU A 45 18.67 -29.31 -53.57
N VAL A 46 17.41 -29.59 -53.20
CA VAL A 46 17.04 -30.59 -52.16
C VAL A 46 15.72 -31.26 -52.59
N PRO A 47 15.65 -32.60 -52.73
CA PRO A 47 14.40 -33.34 -53.00
C PRO A 47 13.67 -33.66 -51.67
N ALA A 48 12.36 -33.39 -51.50
CA ALA A 48 11.17 -34.16 -51.93
C ALA A 48 11.06 -35.54 -51.23
N ALA A 49 9.95 -36.04 -50.67
CA ALA A 49 8.50 -36.00 -50.98
C ALA A 49 7.74 -36.68 -49.80
N ALA A 50 6.43 -36.80 -49.62
CA ALA A 50 5.19 -36.27 -50.21
C ALA A 50 4.03 -36.62 -49.24
N THR A 51 3.11 -35.67 -49.09
CA THR A 51 1.63 -35.75 -49.04
C THR A 51 0.90 -37.06 -48.68
N ALA A 52 -0.05 -36.96 -47.74
CA ALA A 52 -1.49 -37.10 -48.02
C ALA A 52 -2.33 -36.83 -46.75
N GLU A 53 -3.53 -36.31 -46.97
CA GLU A 53 -4.44 -35.69 -46.00
C GLU A 53 -5.81 -36.40 -46.07
N VAL A 54 -6.67 -36.16 -45.06
CA VAL A 54 -8.16 -36.18 -45.10
C VAL A 54 -8.96 -37.44 -44.61
N GLN A 55 -9.55 -37.24 -43.42
CA GLN A 55 -10.96 -37.42 -42.95
C GLN A 55 -11.65 -38.78 -42.65
N THR A 56 -12.14 -38.84 -41.39
CA THR A 56 -13.42 -39.34 -40.81
C THR A 56 -14.21 -40.50 -41.43
N GLN A 57 -14.56 -41.51 -40.62
CA GLN A 57 -15.92 -41.77 -40.08
C GLN A 57 -16.00 -43.10 -39.28
N THR A 58 -16.97 -43.15 -38.35
CA THR A 58 -17.44 -44.23 -37.47
C THR A 58 -18.04 -45.46 -38.18
N VAL A 59 -18.07 -46.63 -37.50
CA VAL A 59 -19.24 -47.55 -37.26
C VAL A 59 -18.79 -48.95 -36.76
N GLU A 60 -19.32 -49.33 -35.59
CA GLU A 60 -19.92 -50.61 -35.12
C GLU A 60 -19.46 -52.04 -35.53
N ALA A 61 -19.38 -52.88 -34.48
CA ALA A 61 -20.04 -54.19 -34.30
C ALA A 61 -19.31 -55.56 -34.54
N THR A 62 -19.26 -56.33 -33.45
CA THR A 62 -19.48 -57.80 -33.31
C THR A 62 -18.36 -58.81 -33.59
N GLY A 63 -18.09 -59.65 -32.59
CA GLY A 63 -17.51 -60.99 -32.80
C GLY A 63 -16.80 -61.60 -31.57
N ALA A 64 -17.49 -62.45 -30.82
CA ALA A 64 -16.89 -63.41 -29.86
C ALA A 64 -16.18 -64.56 -30.63
N PRO A 65 -15.29 -65.36 -30.02
CA PRO A 65 -15.76 -66.48 -29.18
C PRO A 65 -14.89 -66.88 -27.96
N THR A 66 -15.54 -67.69 -27.14
CA THR A 66 -15.20 -68.52 -25.97
C THR A 66 -13.91 -69.35 -26.03
N SER A 67 -13.18 -69.47 -24.90
CA SER A 67 -12.65 -70.76 -24.39
C SER A 67 -12.36 -70.75 -22.87
N THR A 68 -13.04 -71.66 -22.16
CA THR A 68 -12.64 -72.53 -21.03
C THR A 68 -11.64 -72.07 -19.94
N GLY A 69 -12.17 -71.97 -18.71
CA GLY A 69 -11.83 -72.89 -17.60
C GLY A 69 -10.68 -72.51 -16.65
N VAL A 70 -10.99 -72.31 -15.37
CA VAL A 70 -10.67 -73.21 -14.24
C VAL A 70 -11.14 -72.57 -12.92
N ILE A 71 -11.84 -73.38 -12.12
CA ILE A 71 -12.36 -73.07 -10.79
C ILE A 71 -11.27 -73.38 -9.76
N VAL A 72 -11.01 -72.46 -8.82
CA VAL A 72 -10.42 -72.79 -7.52
C VAL A 72 -11.19 -72.04 -6.43
N THR A 73 -11.83 -72.82 -5.56
CA THR A 73 -12.58 -72.41 -4.38
C THR A 73 -11.67 -72.29 -3.16
N SER A 74 -11.84 -71.23 -2.35
CA SER A 74 -11.34 -71.13 -0.98
C SER A 74 -12.46 -70.65 -0.02
N PRO A 75 -12.45 -71.05 1.26
CA PRO A 75 -13.62 -71.09 2.15
C PRO A 75 -13.96 -69.73 2.83
N PRO A 76 -15.16 -69.58 3.44
CA PRO A 76 -15.62 -68.29 3.95
C PRO A 76 -14.98 -67.96 5.31
N VAL A 77 -14.41 -66.75 5.42
CA VAL A 77 -14.07 -66.14 6.71
C VAL A 77 -15.27 -65.30 7.15
N VAL A 78 -15.81 -65.65 8.32
CA VAL A 78 -16.87 -64.94 9.02
C VAL A 78 -16.40 -63.52 9.32
N THR A 79 -17.01 -62.52 8.68
CA THR A 79 -16.81 -61.11 9.05
C THR A 79 -17.79 -60.77 10.16
N THR A 80 -17.25 -60.53 11.34
CA THR A 80 -17.95 -59.93 12.48
C THR A 80 -18.45 -58.55 12.09
N VAL A 81 -19.76 -58.31 12.25
CA VAL A 81 -20.37 -56.99 12.12
C VAL A 81 -19.85 -56.11 13.27
N PRO A 82 -19.16 -54.98 13.01
CA PRO A 82 -18.91 -54.00 14.07
C PRO A 82 -20.22 -53.29 14.39
N ALA A 83 -20.54 -53.27 15.68
CA ALA A 83 -21.67 -52.54 16.23
C ALA A 83 -21.61 -51.05 15.86
N ILE A 84 -22.73 -50.55 15.32
CA ILE A 84 -22.98 -49.15 15.03
C ILE A 84 -22.98 -48.41 16.37
N SER A 85 -22.00 -47.53 16.59
CA SER A 85 -21.98 -46.55 17.69
C SER A 85 -22.71 -45.26 17.26
N PRO A 86 -23.21 -44.46 18.22
CA PRO A 86 -24.52 -43.85 18.16
C PRO A 86 -24.59 -42.63 17.23
N THR A 87 -25.75 -42.48 16.61
CA THR A 87 -26.19 -41.27 15.90
C THR A 87 -25.97 -40.04 16.78
N ALA A 88 -24.96 -39.24 16.46
CA ALA A 88 -24.78 -37.93 17.06
C ALA A 88 -26.00 -37.05 16.74
N THR A 89 -26.69 -36.59 17.79
CA THR A 89 -27.86 -35.73 17.71
C THR A 89 -27.56 -34.46 16.90
N PRO A 90 -28.43 -34.06 15.96
CA PRO A 90 -28.25 -32.84 15.18
C PRO A 90 -28.31 -31.61 16.10
N VAL A 91 -27.28 -30.78 16.09
CA VAL A 91 -27.26 -29.50 16.80
C VAL A 91 -27.72 -28.41 15.84
N VAL A 92 -28.78 -27.68 16.20
CA VAL A 92 -29.25 -26.51 15.43
C VAL A 92 -28.75 -25.25 16.12
N GLU A 93 -27.92 -24.48 15.42
CA GLU A 93 -27.33 -23.23 15.89
C GLU A 93 -28.02 -22.06 15.18
N ALA A 94 -28.63 -21.14 15.92
CA ALA A 94 -29.16 -19.91 15.32
C ALA A 94 -28.01 -18.94 15.03
N ARG A 95 -27.92 -18.43 13.80
CA ARG A 95 -26.94 -17.42 13.41
C ARG A 95 -27.62 -16.18 12.80
N VAL A 96 -27.00 -15.03 12.96
CA VAL A 96 -27.35 -13.77 12.32
C VAL A 96 -26.37 -13.51 11.19
N ILE A 97 -26.89 -13.35 9.99
CA ILE A 97 -26.20 -12.78 8.84
C ILE A 97 -26.19 -11.28 8.99
N GLU A 98 -25.03 -10.67 8.80
CA GLU A 98 -24.85 -9.22 8.76
C GLU A 98 -24.17 -8.85 7.45
N LEU A 99 -24.87 -8.07 6.63
CA LEU A 99 -24.39 -7.61 5.32
C LEU A 99 -24.27 -6.10 5.33
N GLU A 100 -23.08 -5.61 4.99
CA GLU A 100 -22.74 -4.19 4.89
C GLU A 100 -22.21 -3.85 3.50
N TRP A 101 -22.71 -2.77 2.91
CA TRP A 101 -22.29 -2.29 1.58
C TRP A 101 -22.48 -0.77 1.42
N PRO A 102 -21.75 -0.12 0.51
CA PRO A 102 -21.94 1.29 0.20
C PRO A 102 -23.20 1.51 -0.66
N PRO A 103 -24.15 2.36 -0.22
CA PRO A 103 -25.34 2.65 -1.02
C PRO A 103 -25.06 3.61 -2.19
N GLU A 104 -23.98 4.40 -2.10
CA GLU A 104 -23.58 5.38 -3.11
C GLU A 104 -22.07 5.28 -3.38
N MET A 105 -21.66 5.39 -4.64
CA MET A 105 -20.27 5.38 -5.10
C MET A 105 -20.07 6.38 -6.24
N ARG A 106 -18.83 6.69 -6.60
CA ARG A 106 -18.51 7.43 -7.84
C ARG A 106 -17.87 6.51 -8.86
N LEU A 107 -18.08 6.80 -10.13
CA LEU A 107 -17.51 6.03 -11.24
C LEU A 107 -15.97 6.03 -11.15
N GLY A 108 -15.39 4.84 -11.06
CA GLY A 108 -13.95 4.63 -10.93
C GLY A 108 -13.38 4.68 -9.49
N GLU A 109 -14.19 4.90 -8.47
CA GLU A 109 -13.77 4.75 -7.06
C GLU A 109 -14.05 3.33 -6.55
N SER A 110 -13.24 2.83 -5.63
CA SER A 110 -13.39 1.48 -5.08
C SER A 110 -13.90 1.53 -3.63
N ASP A 111 -14.76 0.60 -3.22
CA ASP A 111 -15.24 0.48 -1.84
C ASP A 111 -15.55 -0.99 -1.48
N LEU A 112 -15.91 -1.28 -0.23
CA LEU A 112 -15.95 -2.64 0.33
C LEU A 112 -17.37 -3.14 0.63
N ILE A 113 -17.61 -4.42 0.39
CA ILE A 113 -18.77 -5.16 0.89
C ILE A 113 -18.31 -6.17 1.93
N ARG A 114 -18.97 -6.20 3.09
CA ARG A 114 -18.74 -7.19 4.15
C ARG A 114 -19.97 -8.05 4.36
N LEU A 115 -19.79 -9.36 4.38
CA LEU A 115 -20.79 -10.32 4.84
C LEU A 115 -20.25 -11.06 6.06
N ALA A 116 -20.99 -11.13 7.15
CA ALA A 116 -20.62 -11.91 8.33
C ALA A 116 -21.75 -12.86 8.72
N LEU A 117 -21.39 -14.04 9.21
CA LEU A 117 -22.30 -15.04 9.77
C LEU A 117 -21.94 -15.26 11.24
N ILE A 118 -22.73 -14.67 12.14
CA ILE A 118 -22.44 -14.49 13.56
C ILE A 118 -23.40 -15.36 14.40
N PRO A 119 -22.95 -16.06 15.45
CA PRO A 119 -23.86 -16.77 16.36
C PRO A 119 -24.89 -15.83 17.00
N SER A 120 -26.17 -16.22 16.99
CA SER A 120 -27.26 -15.47 17.59
C SER A 120 -27.24 -15.66 19.11
N LYS A 121 -26.97 -14.59 19.86
CA LYS A 121 -27.18 -14.50 21.31
C LYS A 121 -28.20 -13.38 21.57
N ASP A 122 -29.08 -13.55 22.55
CA ASP A 122 -30.12 -12.56 22.88
C ASP A 122 -29.51 -11.15 23.01
N GLY A 123 -30.06 -10.17 22.27
CA GLY A 123 -29.63 -8.77 22.32
C GLY A 123 -28.65 -8.29 21.22
N TYR A 124 -28.55 -9.00 20.08
CA TYR A 124 -27.69 -8.58 18.96
C TYR A 124 -27.97 -7.13 18.50
N THR A 125 -26.91 -6.31 18.49
CA THR A 125 -26.93 -4.92 17.96
C THR A 125 -26.14 -4.85 16.65
N VAL A 126 -26.79 -4.38 15.58
CA VAL A 126 -26.21 -4.18 14.24
C VAL A 126 -24.99 -3.26 14.32
N THR A 127 -23.86 -3.61 13.69
CA THR A 127 -22.65 -2.77 13.71
C THR A 127 -22.15 -2.47 12.31
N THR A 128 -22.37 -1.24 11.87
CA THR A 128 -21.76 -0.71 10.66
C THR A 128 -20.27 -0.40 10.91
N GLU A 129 -19.36 -1.04 10.17
CA GLU A 129 -17.90 -0.86 10.22
C GLU A 129 -17.50 0.48 9.60
N PHE A 130 -18.17 0.87 8.51
CA PHE A 130 -18.01 2.15 7.83
C PHE A 130 -19.29 3.00 8.00
N PRO A 131 -19.24 4.16 8.69
CA PRO A 131 -20.44 4.95 8.98
C PRO A 131 -21.31 5.34 7.78
N GLU A 132 -20.73 5.38 6.58
CA GLU A 132 -21.40 5.65 5.31
C GLU A 132 -22.09 4.44 4.66
N HIS A 133 -21.83 3.22 5.13
CA HIS A 133 -22.41 2.02 4.57
C HIS A 133 -23.80 1.74 5.13
N GLN A 134 -24.57 0.98 4.37
CA GLN A 134 -25.85 0.43 4.80
C GLN A 134 -25.65 -0.98 5.33
N THR A 135 -26.30 -1.32 6.44
CA THR A 135 -26.24 -2.66 7.03
C THR A 135 -27.63 -3.30 7.10
N ILE A 136 -27.72 -4.57 6.73
CA ILE A 136 -28.90 -5.42 6.92
C ILE A 136 -28.52 -6.65 7.70
N THR A 137 -29.46 -7.14 8.50
CA THR A 137 -29.32 -8.39 9.23
C THR A 137 -30.46 -9.37 8.97
N ASP A 138 -30.15 -10.65 8.96
CA ASP A 138 -31.13 -11.73 8.78
C ASP A 138 -30.77 -12.92 9.67
N THR A 139 -31.74 -13.60 10.28
CA THR A 139 -31.48 -14.72 11.18
C THR A 139 -31.69 -16.03 10.43
N VAL A 140 -30.67 -16.88 10.41
CA VAL A 140 -30.67 -18.18 9.73
C VAL A 140 -30.37 -19.32 10.71
N PRO A 141 -31.17 -20.40 10.71
CA PRO A 141 -30.83 -21.62 11.42
C PRO A 141 -29.73 -22.39 10.68
N VAL A 142 -28.72 -22.86 11.40
CA VAL A 142 -27.61 -23.65 10.87
C VAL A 142 -27.65 -25.03 11.51
N GLU A 143 -28.01 -26.04 10.71
CA GLU A 143 -28.06 -27.43 11.16
C GLU A 143 -26.68 -28.09 11.09
N ARG A 144 -26.31 -28.81 12.15
CA ARG A 144 -25.06 -29.57 12.24
C ARG A 144 -25.37 -31.05 12.50
N PRO A 145 -25.65 -31.85 11.46
CA PRO A 145 -25.80 -33.29 11.59
C PRO A 145 -24.46 -33.92 12.01
N GLY A 146 -24.51 -34.91 12.90
CA GLY A 146 -23.33 -35.64 13.34
C GLY A 146 -22.57 -36.33 12.20
N GLY A 147 -21.24 -36.34 12.27
CA GLY A 147 -20.37 -37.00 11.28
C GLY A 147 -20.08 -36.18 10.00
N PHE A 148 -20.33 -34.87 10.03
CA PHE A 148 -19.97 -33.93 8.95
C PHE A 148 -19.08 -32.80 9.48
N SER A 149 -18.17 -32.30 8.65
CA SER A 149 -17.56 -30.98 8.83
C SER A 149 -18.38 -29.93 8.07
N LEU A 150 -18.59 -28.77 8.70
CA LEU A 150 -19.38 -27.69 8.13
C LEU A 150 -18.48 -26.55 7.67
N SER A 151 -18.68 -26.10 6.44
CA SER A 151 -18.08 -24.90 5.88
C SER A 151 -19.15 -24.00 5.28
N ALA A 152 -18.83 -22.72 5.12
CA ALA A 152 -19.68 -21.72 4.50
C ALA A 152 -18.94 -21.10 3.32
N SER A 153 -19.66 -20.89 2.23
CA SER A 153 -19.13 -20.48 0.94
C SER A 153 -19.91 -19.28 0.42
N ALA A 154 -19.24 -18.16 0.17
CA ALA A 154 -19.88 -16.93 -0.26
C ALA A 154 -19.34 -16.42 -1.59
N ARG A 155 -20.23 -15.82 -2.37
CA ARG A 155 -19.92 -15.26 -3.70
C ARG A 155 -20.65 -13.92 -3.88
N LEU A 156 -19.98 -12.99 -4.55
CA LEU A 156 -20.53 -11.70 -4.96
C LEU A 156 -20.41 -11.59 -6.49
N ASP A 157 -21.52 -11.25 -7.14
CA ASP A 157 -21.62 -11.10 -8.59
C ASP A 157 -22.19 -9.73 -8.95
N GLY A 158 -21.69 -9.12 -10.02
CA GLY A 158 -22.23 -7.86 -10.55
C GLY A 158 -21.56 -7.44 -11.85
N VAL A 159 -22.34 -7.34 -12.93
CA VAL A 159 -21.82 -7.04 -14.28
C VAL A 159 -21.28 -5.60 -14.38
N GLY A 160 -21.83 -4.67 -13.60
CA GLY A 160 -21.42 -3.27 -13.58
C GLY A 160 -20.23 -2.96 -12.67
N PHE A 161 -19.60 -3.98 -12.10
CA PHE A 161 -18.50 -3.83 -11.15
C PHE A 161 -17.33 -4.72 -11.51
N ASP A 162 -16.14 -4.20 -11.29
CA ASP A 162 -14.98 -5.05 -11.02
C ASP A 162 -15.05 -5.52 -9.57
N ILE A 163 -14.89 -6.83 -9.34
CA ILE A 163 -15.10 -7.47 -8.04
C ILE A 163 -13.89 -8.32 -7.69
N GLU A 164 -13.26 -8.00 -6.58
CA GLU A 164 -12.11 -8.74 -6.08
C GLU A 164 -12.32 -9.15 -4.60
N PRO A 165 -12.00 -10.39 -4.20
CA PRO A 165 -11.70 -11.52 -5.09
C PRO A 165 -12.97 -11.95 -5.87
N GLY A 166 -12.84 -12.18 -7.17
CA GLY A 166 -13.97 -12.52 -8.04
C GLY A 166 -14.42 -13.98 -7.96
N ASN A 167 -13.63 -14.84 -7.30
CA ASN A 167 -13.97 -16.24 -7.07
C ASN A 167 -14.78 -16.43 -5.77
N GLU A 168 -15.42 -17.59 -5.67
CA GLU A 168 -16.12 -18.00 -4.46
C GLU A 168 -15.13 -18.23 -3.30
N GLN A 169 -15.50 -17.75 -2.12
CA GLN A 169 -14.70 -17.80 -0.90
C GLN A 169 -15.29 -18.79 0.10
N THR A 170 -14.58 -19.88 0.42
CA THR A 170 -15.03 -20.92 1.34
C THR A 170 -14.23 -20.91 2.65
N TYR A 171 -14.92 -20.89 3.79
CA TYR A 171 -14.33 -20.94 5.12
C TYR A 171 -14.99 -22.01 5.98
N GLY A 172 -14.23 -22.63 6.89
CA GLY A 172 -14.80 -23.53 7.91
C GLY A 172 -15.74 -22.77 8.84
N LEU A 173 -16.80 -23.42 9.33
CA LEU A 173 -17.79 -22.80 10.22
C LEU A 173 -17.69 -23.37 11.65
N PRO A 174 -16.74 -22.90 12.49
CA PRO A 174 -16.61 -23.34 13.88
C PRO A 174 -17.85 -22.98 14.73
N LEU A 175 -18.16 -23.78 15.75
CA LEU A 175 -19.28 -23.54 16.67
C LEU A 175 -19.06 -22.22 17.44
N ASP A 176 -20.11 -21.42 17.65
CA ASP A 176 -20.07 -20.20 18.47
C ASP A 176 -19.04 -19.14 18.07
N GLN A 177 -18.53 -19.20 16.83
CA GLN A 177 -17.57 -18.24 16.28
C GLN A 177 -18.09 -17.58 15.00
N PRO A 178 -17.87 -16.28 14.81
CA PRO A 178 -18.26 -15.58 13.59
C PRO A 178 -17.35 -15.92 12.41
N VAL A 179 -17.90 -15.92 11.20
CA VAL A 179 -17.14 -16.03 9.94
C VAL A 179 -17.48 -14.84 9.05
N THR A 180 -16.49 -14.25 8.39
CA THR A 180 -16.65 -13.00 7.63
C THR A 180 -15.99 -13.08 6.26
N TRP A 181 -16.71 -12.61 5.24
CA TRP A 181 -16.25 -12.42 3.86
C TRP A 181 -16.16 -10.94 3.52
N ARG A 182 -15.22 -10.59 2.65
CA ARG A 182 -15.03 -9.23 2.16
C ARG A 182 -14.77 -9.23 0.65
N TRP A 183 -15.31 -8.22 -0.03
CA TRP A 183 -15.04 -7.94 -1.44
C TRP A 183 -14.77 -6.44 -1.62
N THR A 184 -13.88 -6.07 -2.53
CA THR A 184 -13.82 -4.70 -3.07
C THR A 184 -14.55 -4.68 -4.38
N ILE A 185 -15.34 -3.62 -4.54
CA ILE A 185 -16.12 -3.35 -5.73
C ILE A 185 -15.67 -2.03 -6.33
N THR A 186 -15.52 -1.98 -7.65
CA THR A 186 -15.22 -0.75 -8.40
C THR A 186 -16.22 -0.63 -9.54
N PRO A 187 -17.07 0.41 -9.58
CA PRO A 187 -18.10 0.54 -10.58
C PRO A 187 -17.50 0.87 -11.94
N LEU A 188 -17.90 0.10 -12.95
CA LEU A 188 -17.49 0.25 -14.35
C LEU A 188 -18.50 1.07 -15.15
N ALA A 189 -19.70 1.27 -14.63
CA ALA A 189 -20.78 2.02 -15.28
C ALA A 189 -21.51 2.94 -14.29
N PRO A 190 -21.96 4.13 -14.73
CA PRO A 190 -22.67 5.08 -13.88
C PRO A 190 -24.13 4.68 -13.61
N ASN A 191 -24.82 5.48 -12.81
CA ASN A 191 -26.22 5.30 -12.37
C ASN A 191 -26.40 4.11 -11.41
N GLN A 192 -27.63 3.68 -11.23
CA GLN A 192 -27.95 2.57 -10.33
C GLN A 192 -27.41 1.25 -10.90
N GLN A 193 -26.45 0.67 -10.21
CA GLN A 193 -25.88 -0.64 -10.52
C GLN A 193 -26.34 -1.67 -9.49
N ARG A 194 -26.35 -2.95 -9.89
CA ARG A 194 -26.86 -4.03 -9.05
C ARG A 194 -25.80 -5.10 -8.83
N LEU A 195 -25.67 -5.49 -7.57
CA LEU A 195 -24.85 -6.62 -7.12
C LEU A 195 -25.77 -7.72 -6.59
N SER A 196 -25.30 -8.95 -6.60
CA SER A 196 -25.96 -10.11 -6.02
C SER A 196 -24.98 -10.83 -5.12
N ILE A 197 -25.35 -11.02 -3.87
CA ILE A 197 -24.58 -11.82 -2.92
C ILE A 197 -25.28 -13.14 -2.65
N LEU A 198 -24.49 -14.20 -2.54
CA LEU A 198 -24.98 -15.55 -2.29
C LEU A 198 -24.11 -16.23 -1.24
N LEU A 199 -24.74 -16.85 -0.25
CA LEU A 199 -24.10 -17.60 0.83
C LEU A 199 -24.66 -19.02 0.88
N ARG A 200 -23.77 -19.99 0.85
CA ARG A 200 -24.04 -21.43 0.93
C ARG A 200 -23.40 -22.05 2.15
N LEU A 201 -24.02 -23.08 2.67
CA LEU A 201 -23.41 -24.03 3.61
C LEU A 201 -23.06 -25.30 2.86
N VAL A 202 -21.90 -25.88 3.20
CA VAL A 202 -21.37 -27.11 2.62
C VAL A 202 -21.02 -28.07 3.77
N TRP A 203 -21.69 -29.23 3.79
CA TRP A 203 -21.45 -30.30 4.75
C TRP A 203 -20.65 -31.41 4.08
N THR A 204 -19.39 -31.56 4.49
CA THR A 204 -18.50 -32.60 4.00
C THR A 204 -18.52 -33.80 4.95
N PRO A 205 -18.77 -35.03 4.47
CA PRO A 205 -18.79 -36.21 5.34
C PRO A 205 -17.39 -36.46 5.93
N GLN A 206 -17.32 -36.78 7.23
CA GLN A 206 -16.08 -37.17 7.89
C GLN A 206 -15.68 -38.60 7.49
N PRO A 207 -14.39 -38.97 7.59
CA PRO A 207 -13.92 -40.33 7.28
C PRO A 207 -14.74 -41.39 8.04
N GLY A 208 -15.34 -42.33 7.31
CA GLY A 208 -16.24 -43.36 7.85
C GLY A 208 -17.73 -43.06 7.75
N ASN A 209 -18.13 -41.86 7.28
CA ASN A 209 -19.52 -41.54 6.96
C ASN A 209 -19.80 -41.77 5.46
N PRO A 210 -20.69 -42.71 5.07
CA PRO A 210 -20.99 -43.02 3.66
C PRO A 210 -21.93 -42.00 2.99
N SER A 211 -22.35 -40.96 3.71
CA SER A 211 -23.30 -39.97 3.20
C SER A 211 -22.65 -39.06 2.14
N PRO A 212 -23.39 -38.63 1.10
CA PRO A 212 -22.87 -37.69 0.11
C PRO A 212 -22.67 -36.30 0.72
N LEU A 213 -21.80 -35.51 0.09
CA LEU A 213 -21.65 -34.08 0.37
C LEU A 213 -22.99 -33.36 0.14
N ARG A 214 -23.36 -32.47 1.07
CA ARG A 214 -24.59 -31.68 1.00
C ARG A 214 -24.26 -30.21 0.88
N GLU A 215 -25.04 -29.48 0.10
CA GLU A 215 -24.93 -28.03 -0.05
C GLU A 215 -26.31 -27.38 0.03
N THR A 216 -26.40 -26.18 0.59
CA THR A 216 -27.65 -25.41 0.65
C THR A 216 -27.37 -23.92 0.63
N VAL A 217 -28.12 -23.16 -0.16
CA VAL A 217 -28.10 -21.69 -0.14
C VAL A 217 -28.91 -21.22 1.07
N ILE A 218 -28.25 -20.52 1.99
CA ILE A 218 -28.90 -20.01 3.21
C ILE A 218 -29.23 -18.51 3.13
N TYR A 219 -28.61 -17.79 2.19
CA TYR A 219 -28.90 -16.37 1.99
C TYR A 219 -28.57 -15.92 0.57
N SER A 220 -29.45 -15.08 0.02
CA SER A 220 -29.30 -14.47 -1.29
C SER A 220 -29.92 -13.08 -1.27
N LYS A 221 -29.16 -12.06 -1.70
CA LYS A 221 -29.63 -10.68 -1.67
C LYS A 221 -29.12 -9.89 -2.87
N GLY A 222 -30.03 -9.13 -3.48
CA GLY A 222 -29.67 -8.09 -4.45
C GLY A 222 -29.38 -6.78 -3.73
N LEU A 223 -28.27 -6.13 -4.09
CA LEU A 223 -27.84 -4.84 -3.55
C LEU A 223 -27.88 -3.81 -4.66
N ASN A 224 -28.40 -2.63 -4.36
CA ASN A 224 -28.40 -1.50 -5.28
C ASN A 224 -27.35 -0.51 -4.81
N VAL A 225 -26.52 -0.05 -5.74
CA VAL A 225 -25.49 0.96 -5.50
C VAL A 225 -25.69 2.09 -6.50
N GLN A 226 -25.85 3.31 -6.02
CA GLN A 226 -25.98 4.47 -6.88
C GLN A 226 -24.61 5.01 -7.28
N VAL A 227 -24.25 4.91 -8.56
CA VAL A 227 -22.96 5.37 -9.07
C VAL A 227 -23.09 6.77 -9.67
N ALA A 228 -22.51 7.77 -9.03
CA ALA A 228 -22.43 9.13 -9.54
C ALA A 228 -21.32 9.25 -10.60
N SER A 229 -21.59 10.00 -11.67
CA SER A 229 -20.59 10.39 -12.67
C SER A 229 -20.89 11.79 -13.20
N PHE A 230 -19.89 12.41 -13.83
CA PHE A 230 -20.08 13.66 -14.56
C PHE A 230 -20.14 13.35 -16.06
N PHE A 231 -21.35 13.30 -16.64
CA PHE A 231 -21.56 12.90 -18.04
C PHE A 231 -20.98 11.51 -18.40
N GLY A 232 -21.01 10.56 -17.47
CA GLY A 232 -20.44 9.22 -17.69
C GLY A 232 -18.91 9.18 -17.63
N LEU A 233 -18.25 10.29 -17.32
CA LEU A 233 -16.82 10.38 -17.11
C LEU A 233 -16.46 10.07 -15.66
N THR A 234 -15.28 9.47 -15.49
CA THR A 234 -14.60 9.40 -14.19
C THR A 234 -14.22 10.81 -13.72
N GLN A 235 -13.94 10.97 -12.42
CA GLN A 235 -13.54 12.27 -11.88
C GLN A 235 -12.29 12.84 -12.57
N ARG A 236 -11.33 11.99 -12.95
CA ARG A 236 -10.09 12.39 -13.61
C ARG A 236 -10.34 12.92 -15.03
N GLU A 237 -11.17 12.23 -15.79
CA GLU A 237 -11.58 12.65 -17.14
C GLU A 237 -12.42 13.93 -17.11
N ALA A 238 -13.34 14.03 -16.14
CA ALA A 238 -14.17 15.22 -15.95
C ALA A 238 -13.31 16.45 -15.63
N LEU A 239 -12.28 16.31 -14.78
CA LEU A 239 -11.32 17.38 -14.48
C LEU A 239 -10.52 17.80 -15.73
N ALA A 240 -10.01 16.84 -16.51
CA ALA A 240 -9.30 17.12 -17.76
C ALA A 240 -10.19 17.86 -18.78
N ALA A 241 -11.43 17.40 -18.97
CA ALA A 241 -12.43 18.06 -19.81
C ALA A 241 -12.78 19.47 -19.29
N GLY A 242 -12.79 19.66 -17.97
CA GLY A 242 -12.94 20.95 -17.31
C GLY A 242 -11.84 21.96 -17.63
N PHE A 243 -10.59 21.53 -17.58
CA PHE A 243 -9.44 22.38 -17.94
C PHE A 243 -9.49 22.78 -19.41
N VAL A 244 -9.87 21.87 -20.30
CA VAL A 244 -10.12 22.18 -21.71
C VAL A 244 -11.28 23.19 -21.83
N GLY A 245 -12.39 22.97 -21.12
CA GLY A 245 -13.53 23.89 -21.10
C GLY A 245 -13.19 25.29 -20.60
N LEU A 246 -12.32 25.40 -19.58
CA LEU A 246 -11.82 26.68 -19.06
C LEU A 246 -10.92 27.41 -20.07
N ALA A 247 -10.06 26.68 -20.79
CA ALA A 247 -9.23 27.25 -21.85
C ALA A 247 -10.05 27.78 -23.03
N PHE A 248 -11.23 27.20 -23.28
CA PHE A 248 -12.13 27.59 -24.37
C PHE A 248 -13.39 28.37 -23.92
N GLY A 249 -13.44 28.83 -22.66
CA GLY A 249 -14.51 29.69 -22.14
C GLY A 249 -15.90 29.06 -22.07
N SER A 250 -16.00 27.73 -21.90
CA SER A 250 -17.28 27.02 -21.92
C SER A 250 -18.05 27.15 -20.58
N THR A 251 -19.39 27.22 -20.69
CA THR A 251 -20.33 27.27 -19.57
C THR A 251 -20.44 25.95 -18.79
N LEU A 252 -19.77 24.87 -19.25
CA LEU A 252 -19.65 23.58 -18.56
C LEU A 252 -18.73 23.62 -17.32
N SER A 253 -17.95 24.69 -17.17
CA SER A 253 -17.07 24.92 -16.02
C SER A 253 -17.83 25.04 -14.69
N LEU A 254 -19.03 25.63 -14.68
CA LEU A 254 -19.85 25.80 -13.47
C LEU A 254 -20.46 24.49 -12.92
N PRO A 255 -21.15 23.64 -13.71
CA PRO A 255 -21.65 22.36 -13.22
C PRO A 255 -20.53 21.38 -12.88
N LEU A 256 -19.38 21.42 -13.59
CA LEU A 256 -18.20 20.64 -13.20
C LEU A 256 -17.59 21.15 -11.89
N ALA A 257 -17.44 22.46 -11.74
CA ALA A 257 -17.02 23.05 -10.47
C ALA A 257 -17.98 22.66 -9.36
N ALA A 258 -19.30 22.67 -9.59
CA ALA A 258 -20.29 22.20 -8.61
C ALA A 258 -20.24 20.69 -8.34
N TYR A 259 -19.84 19.84 -9.31
CA TYR A 259 -19.63 18.40 -9.10
C TYR A 259 -18.35 18.11 -8.30
N VAL A 260 -17.27 18.83 -8.59
CA VAL A 260 -15.98 18.76 -7.88
C VAL A 260 -16.06 19.41 -6.49
N LEU A 261 -16.77 20.53 -6.37
CA LEU A 261 -16.99 21.29 -5.13
C LEU A 261 -18.19 20.77 -4.34
N ARG A 262 -18.99 19.82 -4.87
CA ARG A 262 -20.05 19.17 -4.09
C ARG A 262 -19.34 18.51 -2.92
N PRO A 263 -19.48 19.06 -1.71
CA PRO A 263 -18.64 18.64 -0.61
C PRO A 263 -18.97 17.18 -0.33
N ARG A 264 -17.97 16.30 -0.48
CA ARG A 264 -17.84 15.14 0.41
C ARG A 264 -18.16 15.72 1.79
N ARG A 265 -19.04 15.13 2.61
CA ARG A 265 -19.09 15.50 4.04
C ARG A 265 -17.63 15.40 4.50
N ALA A 266 -16.95 16.53 4.64
CA ALA A 266 -15.51 16.55 4.77
C ALA A 266 -15.25 15.82 6.07
N ARG A 267 -14.70 14.60 5.98
CA ARG A 267 -14.30 13.86 7.16
C ARG A 267 -13.36 14.80 7.89
N PRO A 268 -13.62 15.15 9.16
CA PRO A 268 -12.62 15.87 9.92
C PRO A 268 -11.34 15.02 9.88
N SER A 269 -10.23 15.60 9.42
CA SER A 269 -8.94 14.92 9.31
C SER A 269 -8.44 14.40 10.66
N LEU A 270 -9.02 14.92 11.75
CA LEU A 270 -8.86 14.45 13.12
C LEU A 270 -10.11 14.75 13.94
N GLN A 271 -10.58 13.78 14.71
CA GLN A 271 -11.71 13.92 15.62
C GLN A 271 -11.25 14.08 17.07
N THR A 272 -11.95 14.92 17.83
CA THR A 272 -11.77 14.97 19.29
C THR A 272 -12.85 14.14 19.96
N ALA A 273 -12.47 13.17 20.78
CA ALA A 273 -13.41 12.27 21.46
C ALA A 273 -13.02 12.05 22.92
N ASN A 274 -14.02 11.91 23.79
CA ASN A 274 -13.78 11.62 25.21
C ASN A 274 -13.35 10.16 25.41
N PRO A 275 -12.35 9.89 26.27
CA PRO A 275 -11.95 8.52 26.60
C PRO A 275 -13.03 7.80 27.40
N ASN A 276 -13.26 6.50 27.12
CA ASN A 276 -14.08 5.65 27.96
C ASN A 276 -13.30 5.24 29.23
N ALA A 277 -13.63 5.86 30.36
CA ALA A 277 -12.98 5.58 31.64
C ALA A 277 -13.11 4.11 32.06
N GLY A 278 -14.24 3.46 31.74
CA GLY A 278 -14.56 2.08 32.08
C GLY A 278 -13.98 1.02 31.14
N LEU A 279 -13.29 1.40 30.05
CA LEU A 279 -12.61 0.45 29.18
C LEU A 279 -11.44 -0.21 29.94
N ILE A 280 -11.45 -1.54 29.98
CA ILE A 280 -10.34 -2.37 30.49
C ILE A 280 -9.35 -2.60 29.35
N ILE A 281 -8.06 -2.33 29.59
CA ILE A 281 -6.98 -2.64 28.65
C ILE A 281 -6.17 -3.79 29.24
N GLU A 282 -6.17 -4.93 28.56
CA GLU A 282 -5.32 -6.08 28.88
C GLU A 282 -4.11 -6.08 27.95
N HIS A 283 -2.93 -6.41 28.47
CA HIS A 283 -1.72 -6.54 27.67
C HIS A 283 -0.75 -7.53 28.34
N PRO A 284 0.19 -8.13 27.58
CA PRO A 284 1.25 -8.97 28.13
C PRO A 284 2.06 -8.25 29.21
N PRO A 285 2.60 -8.97 30.21
CA PRO A 285 3.33 -8.37 31.33
C PRO A 285 4.61 -7.62 30.90
N GLY A 286 5.16 -7.90 29.72
CA GLY A 286 6.31 -7.20 29.16
C GLY A 286 5.98 -5.89 28.42
N LEU A 287 4.70 -5.63 28.13
CA LEU A 287 4.28 -4.44 27.38
C LEU A 287 3.92 -3.33 28.38
N GLN A 288 4.60 -2.19 28.29
CA GLN A 288 4.32 -1.03 29.13
C GLN A 288 3.60 0.07 28.34
N LEU A 289 2.55 0.62 28.93
CA LEU A 289 1.78 1.75 28.40
C LEU A 289 1.94 2.95 29.34
N SER A 290 2.26 4.11 28.76
CA SER A 290 2.19 5.40 29.44
C SER A 290 0.74 5.83 29.67
N ALA A 291 0.53 6.74 30.62
CA ALA A 291 -0.80 7.30 30.89
C ALA A 291 -1.45 7.96 29.66
N GLU A 292 -0.64 8.57 28.79
CA GLU A 292 -1.10 9.18 27.54
C GLU A 292 -1.54 8.12 26.52
N GLU A 293 -0.77 7.04 26.35
CA GLU A 293 -1.13 5.94 25.45
C GLU A 293 -2.38 5.20 25.93
N THR A 294 -2.49 4.93 27.23
CA THR A 294 -3.72 4.40 27.83
C THR A 294 -4.91 5.30 27.50
N ARG A 295 -4.75 6.63 27.61
CA ARG A 295 -5.81 7.59 27.30
C ARG A 295 -6.18 7.59 25.82
N LEU A 296 -5.21 7.48 24.91
CA LEU A 296 -5.44 7.36 23.47
C LEU A 296 -6.22 6.08 23.13
N LEU A 297 -5.79 4.93 23.66
CA LEU A 297 -6.49 3.66 23.46
C LEU A 297 -7.93 3.69 24.00
N LYS A 298 -8.15 4.29 25.18
CA LYS A 298 -9.49 4.53 25.74
C LYS A 298 -10.36 5.45 24.89
N THR A 299 -9.74 6.31 24.08
CA THR A 299 -10.43 7.21 23.16
C THR A 299 -10.77 6.50 21.84
N LEU A 300 -9.83 5.72 21.30
CA LEU A 300 -10.04 4.93 20.08
C LEU A 300 -11.13 3.88 20.30
N PHE A 301 -10.98 3.05 21.33
CA PHE A 301 -11.89 1.96 21.66
C PHE A 301 -13.02 2.39 22.61
N ARG A 302 -13.44 3.66 22.56
CA ARG A 302 -14.45 4.23 23.47
C ARG A 302 -15.81 3.50 23.50
N ARG A 303 -16.12 2.74 22.45
CA ARG A 303 -17.37 1.96 22.31
C ARG A 303 -17.29 0.54 22.92
N TYR A 304 -16.12 0.12 23.38
CA TYR A 304 -15.87 -1.23 23.88
C TYR A 304 -15.76 -1.24 25.40
N ALA A 305 -16.02 -2.41 25.98
CA ALA A 305 -15.85 -2.63 27.42
C ALA A 305 -14.44 -3.10 27.75
N ARG A 306 -13.80 -3.82 26.83
CA ARG A 306 -12.43 -4.31 26.98
C ARG A 306 -11.68 -4.28 25.65
N VAL A 307 -10.36 -4.11 25.70
CA VAL A 307 -9.46 -4.36 24.58
C VAL A 307 -8.24 -5.12 25.06
N THR A 308 -7.87 -6.18 24.35
CA THR A 308 -6.66 -6.97 24.62
C THR A 308 -5.60 -6.60 23.58
N LEU A 309 -4.44 -6.14 24.01
CA LEU A 309 -3.28 -5.90 23.15
C LEU A 309 -2.45 -7.17 23.10
N GLU A 310 -2.28 -7.77 21.93
CA GLU A 310 -1.59 -9.08 21.82
C GLU A 310 -0.13 -8.94 21.41
N ALA A 311 0.17 -7.97 20.55
CA ALA A 311 1.50 -7.75 20.02
C ALA A 311 1.78 -6.25 19.80
N GLU A 312 3.06 -5.89 19.88
CA GLU A 312 3.55 -4.58 19.46
C GLU A 312 4.40 -4.75 18.21
N PHE A 313 4.00 -4.08 17.13
CA PHE A 313 4.82 -3.94 15.94
C PHE A 313 5.76 -2.76 16.16
N ARG A 314 7.06 -3.01 16.05
CA ARG A 314 8.07 -1.95 16.08
C ARG A 314 8.07 -1.28 14.71
N SER A 315 7.18 -0.32 14.49
CA SER A 315 7.24 0.53 13.29
C SER A 315 8.57 1.29 13.33
N GLY A 316 9.46 0.96 12.41
CA GLY A 316 10.77 1.58 12.29
C GLY A 316 10.65 3.10 12.08
N TYR A 317 11.65 3.83 12.56
CA TYR A 317 11.96 5.23 12.24
C TYR A 317 10.97 6.35 12.67
N SER A 318 9.65 6.12 12.69
CA SER A 318 8.63 7.17 12.89
C SER A 318 8.35 7.53 14.36
N GLY A 319 8.90 6.77 15.32
CA GLY A 319 8.66 6.96 16.76
C GLY A 319 7.22 6.69 17.21
N ALA A 320 6.35 6.30 16.28
CA ALA A 320 5.01 5.81 16.55
C ALA A 320 5.07 4.40 17.16
N ARG A 321 4.04 4.04 17.94
CA ARG A 321 3.86 2.69 18.45
C ARG A 321 2.63 2.07 17.84
N THR A 322 2.75 0.83 17.41
CA THR A 322 1.73 0.14 16.65
C THR A 322 1.39 -1.17 17.35
N PHE A 323 0.12 -1.39 17.66
CA PHE A 323 -0.33 -2.56 18.43
C PHE A 323 -1.33 -3.39 17.66
N LEU A 324 -1.23 -4.71 17.76
CA LEU A 324 -2.33 -5.62 17.45
C LEU A 324 -3.31 -5.64 18.63
N ALA A 325 -4.57 -5.32 18.36
CA ALA A 325 -5.61 -5.21 19.37
C ALA A 325 -6.81 -6.09 19.02
N LEU A 326 -7.42 -6.69 20.05
CA LEU A 326 -8.69 -7.40 20.00
C LEU A 326 -9.73 -6.65 20.85
N PRO A 327 -10.63 -5.87 20.23
CA PRO A 327 -11.66 -5.16 20.96
C PRO A 327 -12.85 -6.07 21.31
N VAL A 328 -13.31 -5.98 22.55
CA VAL A 328 -14.37 -6.80 23.14
C VAL A 328 -15.48 -5.92 23.70
N ARG A 329 -16.71 -6.21 23.31
CA ARG A 329 -17.92 -5.47 23.67
C ARG A 329 -18.37 -5.76 25.09
N ALA A 330 -19.32 -4.96 25.57
CA ALA A 330 -19.91 -5.12 26.90
C ALA A 330 -20.66 -6.46 27.08
N ASP A 331 -21.16 -7.04 26.00
CA ASP A 331 -21.81 -8.36 25.98
C ASP A 331 -20.83 -9.53 25.87
N GLY A 332 -19.51 -9.26 25.91
CA GLY A 332 -18.46 -10.26 25.83
C GLY A 332 -18.10 -10.72 24.41
N ARG A 333 -18.77 -10.22 23.36
CA ARG A 333 -18.40 -10.54 21.97
C ARG A 333 -17.13 -9.80 21.55
N ALA A 334 -16.22 -10.51 20.89
CA ALA A 334 -15.03 -9.94 20.29
C ALA A 334 -15.30 -9.54 18.84
N ASP A 335 -14.83 -8.35 18.45
CA ASP A 335 -14.76 -7.94 17.04
C ASP A 335 -13.45 -8.48 16.42
N ALA A 336 -13.28 -8.29 15.11
CA ALA A 336 -12.05 -8.71 14.42
C ALA A 336 -10.81 -7.98 14.95
N TYR A 337 -9.66 -8.66 14.86
CA TYR A 337 -8.36 -8.07 15.11
C TYR A 337 -8.13 -6.80 14.31
N THR A 338 -7.43 -5.86 14.92
CA THR A 338 -7.19 -4.55 14.35
C THR A 338 -5.81 -4.03 14.76
N ILE A 339 -5.26 -3.13 13.94
CA ILE A 339 -4.00 -2.47 14.27
C ILE A 339 -4.30 -1.06 14.77
N ALA A 340 -3.83 -0.73 15.97
CA ALA A 340 -3.89 0.62 16.53
C ALA A 340 -2.51 1.29 16.43
N LYS A 341 -2.41 2.41 15.71
CA LYS A 341 -1.17 3.18 15.57
C LYS A 341 -1.27 4.50 16.32
N LEU A 342 -0.38 4.70 17.28
CA LEU A 342 -0.31 5.86 18.15
C LEU A 342 0.94 6.67 17.81
N GLY A 343 0.81 7.98 17.64
CA GLY A 343 1.94 8.84 17.30
C GLY A 343 1.65 10.32 17.48
N GLU A 344 2.59 11.15 17.05
CA GLU A 344 2.41 12.60 17.03
C GLU A 344 1.21 12.96 16.14
N ARG A 345 0.41 13.92 16.61
CA ARG A 345 -0.86 14.30 15.99
C ARG A 345 -0.73 14.64 14.51
N ASP A 346 0.26 15.46 14.16
CA ASP A 346 0.46 15.92 12.79
C ASP A 346 0.89 14.77 11.86
N SER A 347 1.66 13.81 12.36
CA SER A 347 2.08 12.62 11.59
C SER A 347 0.90 11.69 11.32
N ILE A 348 0.08 11.42 12.34
CA ILE A 348 -1.13 10.58 12.23
C ILE A 348 -2.18 11.24 11.33
N GLN A 349 -2.34 12.56 11.44
CA GLN A 349 -3.25 13.32 10.57
C GLN A 349 -2.77 13.27 9.11
N ARG A 350 -1.49 13.52 8.85
CA ARG A 350 -0.89 13.47 7.51
C ARG A 350 -1.03 12.09 6.88
N GLU A 351 -0.84 11.04 7.66
CA GLU A 351 -1.07 9.68 7.20
C GLU A 351 -2.51 9.45 6.75
N PHE A 352 -3.49 9.88 7.53
CA PHE A 352 -4.89 9.74 7.15
C PHE A 352 -5.25 10.56 5.90
N GLU A 353 -4.72 11.79 5.80
CA GLU A 353 -4.91 12.65 4.63
C GLU A 353 -4.33 12.01 3.36
N ASN A 354 -3.11 11.46 3.44
CA ASN A 354 -2.51 10.75 2.31
C ASN A 354 -3.24 9.45 1.99
N TYR A 355 -3.73 8.73 3.00
CA TYR A 355 -4.53 7.53 2.80
C TYR A 355 -5.80 7.84 2.00
N GLU A 356 -6.57 8.86 2.41
CA GLU A 356 -7.78 9.28 1.71
C GLU A 356 -7.50 9.82 0.30
N ALA A 357 -6.33 10.43 0.09
CA ALA A 357 -5.96 11.04 -1.20
C ALA A 357 -5.40 10.05 -2.23
N PHE A 358 -4.57 9.09 -1.81
CA PHE A 358 -3.77 8.24 -2.72
C PHE A 358 -4.08 6.74 -2.61
N VAL A 359 -4.56 6.27 -1.46
CA VAL A 359 -4.53 4.85 -1.08
C VAL A 359 -5.93 4.22 -1.09
N LYS A 360 -6.91 4.89 -0.46
CA LYS A 360 -8.23 4.32 -0.18
C LYS A 360 -8.88 3.64 -1.39
N ASP A 361 -8.86 4.31 -2.54
CA ASP A 361 -9.56 3.87 -3.74
C ASP A 361 -8.71 2.94 -4.63
N THR A 362 -7.44 2.73 -4.29
CA THR A 362 -6.45 1.96 -5.09
C THR A 362 -5.95 0.71 -4.38
N LEU A 363 -6.30 0.52 -3.10
CA LEU A 363 -5.96 -0.68 -2.33
C LEU A 363 -6.69 -1.92 -2.85
N PRO A 364 -5.99 -3.05 -2.99
CA PRO A 364 -6.63 -4.34 -3.20
C PRO A 364 -7.55 -4.72 -2.01
N PRO A 365 -8.57 -5.57 -2.24
CA PRO A 365 -9.58 -5.89 -1.22
C PRO A 365 -9.06 -6.52 0.06
N MET A 366 -8.11 -7.43 -0.07
CA MET A 366 -7.59 -8.22 1.04
C MET A 366 -6.40 -7.50 1.68
N THR A 367 -6.53 -6.20 1.96
CA THR A 367 -5.47 -5.38 2.56
C THR A 367 -5.95 -4.57 3.76
N ALA A 368 -4.99 -4.12 4.58
CA ALA A 368 -5.25 -3.26 5.73
C ALA A 368 -5.77 -1.89 5.27
N ARG A 369 -6.86 -1.42 5.87
CA ARG A 369 -7.53 -0.15 5.54
C ARG A 369 -7.76 0.66 6.80
N ILE A 370 -7.61 1.98 6.73
CA ILE A 370 -7.96 2.85 7.86
C ILE A 370 -9.49 2.87 8.01
N GLN A 371 -10.00 2.45 9.17
CA GLN A 371 -11.44 2.27 9.39
C GLN A 371 -12.19 3.59 9.63
N GLU A 372 -11.60 4.49 10.42
CA GLU A 372 -12.22 5.76 10.79
C GLU A 372 -11.19 6.89 10.83
N ALA A 373 -11.67 8.13 10.82
CA ALA A 373 -10.80 9.29 11.01
C ALA A 373 -10.04 9.18 12.34
N PRO A 374 -8.76 9.57 12.39
CA PRO A 374 -7.97 9.50 13.61
C PRO A 374 -8.63 10.27 14.75
N VAL A 375 -8.38 9.83 15.97
CA VAL A 375 -8.92 10.46 17.17
C VAL A 375 -7.80 10.99 18.06
N SER A 376 -8.08 12.09 18.75
CA SER A 376 -7.25 12.64 19.82
C SER A 376 -8.12 12.96 21.03
N PRO A 377 -7.67 12.70 22.26
CA PRO A 377 -8.41 13.07 23.46
C PRO A 377 -8.49 14.60 23.59
N PRO A 378 -9.58 15.15 24.15
CA PRO A 378 -9.67 16.58 24.42
C PRO A 378 -8.58 17.02 25.39
N SER A 379 -8.08 18.23 25.21
CA SER A 379 -7.07 18.77 26.11
C SER A 379 -7.62 19.03 27.50
N PRO A 380 -6.90 18.64 28.56
CA PRO A 380 -7.22 19.08 29.91
C PRO A 380 -6.90 20.56 30.12
N VAL A 381 -6.07 21.17 29.27
CA VAL A 381 -5.70 22.60 29.32
C VAL A 381 -6.59 23.41 28.35
N PRO A 382 -7.28 24.47 28.81
CA PRO A 382 -8.01 25.39 27.94
C PRO A 382 -7.12 26.00 26.85
N ARG A 383 -7.72 26.34 25.72
CA ARG A 383 -7.10 26.74 24.43
C ARG A 383 -6.24 28.03 24.46
N ALA A 384 -5.85 28.53 25.63
CA ALA A 384 -5.34 29.88 25.85
C ALA A 384 -3.97 29.92 26.55
N VAL A 385 -2.96 29.18 26.08
CA VAL A 385 -1.54 29.55 26.27
C VAL A 385 -0.76 29.17 25.01
N ARG A 386 -0.74 30.06 24.00
CA ARG A 386 0.25 30.00 22.93
C ARG A 386 1.57 30.51 23.52
N GLY A 387 2.46 29.61 23.95
CA GLY A 387 3.79 30.02 24.41
C GLY A 387 4.58 28.96 25.16
N THR A 388 3.90 28.03 25.83
CA THR A 388 4.54 26.86 26.44
C THR A 388 4.20 25.64 25.58
N GLY A 389 5.21 24.86 25.16
CA GLY A 389 5.09 23.73 24.23
C GLY A 389 4.19 22.56 24.67
N GLU A 390 3.31 22.77 25.64
CA GLU A 390 2.30 21.82 26.11
C GLU A 390 0.90 22.40 25.81
N GLY A 391 0.49 22.24 24.55
CA GLY A 391 -0.86 22.55 24.08
C GLY A 391 -1.72 21.29 23.91
N PRO A 392 -3.02 21.45 23.56
CA PRO A 392 -3.99 20.38 23.41
C PRO A 392 -3.58 19.16 22.56
N GLY A 393 -3.55 17.97 23.18
CA GLY A 393 -3.47 16.66 22.52
C GLY A 393 -2.35 16.56 21.49
N VAL A 394 -1.10 16.48 21.94
CA VAL A 394 0.11 16.40 21.08
C VAL A 394 0.13 15.10 20.26
N ARG A 395 -0.65 14.10 20.69
CA ARG A 395 -0.73 12.79 20.05
C ARG A 395 -2.14 12.47 19.54
N ALA A 396 -2.17 11.59 18.56
CA ALA A 396 -3.38 11.04 17.98
C ALA A 396 -3.21 9.54 17.77
N VAL A 397 -4.32 8.87 17.47
CA VAL A 397 -4.37 7.44 17.23
C VAL A 397 -5.31 7.13 16.08
N LEU A 398 -4.92 6.19 15.22
CA LEU A 398 -5.74 5.67 14.13
C LEU A 398 -5.82 4.14 14.19
N ARG A 399 -6.77 3.57 13.43
CA ARG A 399 -7.10 2.14 13.44
C ARG A 399 -7.15 1.57 12.03
N TYR A 400 -6.46 0.45 11.79
CA TYR A 400 -6.55 -0.31 10.53
C TYR A 400 -7.35 -1.60 10.69
N THR A 401 -8.09 -1.98 9.65
CA THR A 401 -8.57 -3.35 9.47
C THR A 401 -7.39 -4.31 9.37
N PHE A 402 -7.60 -5.54 9.80
CA PHE A 402 -6.60 -6.58 9.68
C PHE A 402 -7.26 -7.94 9.45
N ILE A 403 -6.63 -8.78 8.61
CA ILE A 403 -7.09 -10.16 8.35
C ILE A 403 -6.11 -11.11 9.03
N ALA A 404 -6.52 -11.67 10.16
CA ALA A 404 -5.73 -12.67 10.89
C ALA A 404 -6.27 -14.08 10.65
N GLU A 405 -5.37 -15.07 10.64
CA GLU A 405 -5.76 -16.44 10.97
C GLU A 405 -5.70 -16.61 12.49
N PRO A 406 -6.64 -17.36 13.12
CA PRO A 406 -6.71 -17.51 14.58
C PRO A 406 -5.41 -18.00 15.25
N THR A 407 -4.53 -18.67 14.52
CA THR A 407 -3.28 -19.26 15.04
C THR A 407 -2.01 -18.60 14.50
N ARG A 408 -2.12 -17.64 13.58
CA ARG A 408 -0.96 -17.01 12.94
C ARG A 408 -1.14 -15.51 12.83
N LEU A 409 -0.42 -14.80 13.70
CA LEU A 409 -0.33 -13.35 13.67
C LEU A 409 0.53 -12.87 12.48
N PRO A 410 0.27 -11.67 11.95
CA PRO A 410 1.17 -11.04 11.00
C PRO A 410 2.54 -10.82 11.62
N ILE A 411 3.55 -10.88 10.77
CA ILE A 411 4.92 -10.45 11.10
C ILE A 411 5.37 -9.44 10.06
N SER A 412 6.39 -8.63 10.36
CA SER A 412 6.95 -7.74 9.35
C SER A 412 7.72 -8.53 8.29
N LEU A 413 7.88 -7.94 7.10
CA LEU A 413 8.68 -8.55 6.03
C LEU A 413 10.11 -8.80 6.50
N ARG A 414 10.66 -7.95 7.38
CA ARG A 414 11.97 -8.17 8.00
C ARG A 414 12.02 -9.51 8.72
N GLU A 415 11.09 -9.76 9.64
CA GLU A 415 11.05 -10.99 10.43
C GLU A 415 10.82 -12.22 9.54
N SER A 416 9.94 -12.08 8.54
CA SER A 416 9.70 -13.13 7.55
C SER A 416 10.97 -13.49 6.77
N LEU A 417 11.71 -12.49 6.26
CA LEU A 417 12.93 -12.71 5.47
C LEU A 417 14.09 -13.25 6.30
N ILE A 418 14.22 -12.82 7.57
CA ILE A 418 15.21 -13.39 8.49
C ILE A 418 14.92 -14.87 8.77
N SER A 419 13.64 -15.23 8.90
CA SER A 419 13.22 -16.61 9.15
C SER A 419 13.37 -17.49 7.91
N ASN A 420 13.03 -16.96 6.74
CA ASN A 420 13.15 -17.63 5.45
C ASN A 420 13.37 -16.58 4.35
N LEU A 421 14.53 -16.65 3.67
CA LEU A 421 14.93 -15.73 2.61
C LEU A 421 14.17 -16.00 1.29
N ASP A 422 12.84 -15.93 1.31
CA ASP A 422 11.97 -16.19 0.17
C ASP A 422 11.77 -14.94 -0.69
N PRO A 423 12.33 -14.88 -1.92
CA PRO A 423 12.13 -13.75 -2.82
C PRO A 423 10.69 -13.63 -3.34
N SER A 424 9.89 -14.69 -3.26
CA SER A 424 8.50 -14.68 -3.77
C SER A 424 7.62 -13.64 -3.06
N LEU A 425 7.95 -13.27 -1.82
CA LEU A 425 7.24 -12.23 -1.07
C LEU A 425 7.37 -10.85 -1.72
N LEU A 426 8.52 -10.55 -2.34
CA LEU A 426 8.76 -9.30 -3.06
C LEU A 426 7.95 -9.27 -4.36
N GLU A 427 7.92 -10.39 -5.08
CA GLU A 427 7.07 -10.52 -6.28
C GLU A 427 5.59 -10.40 -5.94
N LYS A 428 5.14 -11.03 -4.84
CA LYS A 428 3.74 -10.88 -4.37
C LYS A 428 3.42 -9.44 -4.01
N LEU A 429 4.32 -8.72 -3.36
CA LEU A 429 4.16 -7.29 -3.08
C LEU A 429 3.93 -6.52 -4.39
N PHE A 430 4.79 -6.74 -5.38
CA PHE A 430 4.65 -6.06 -6.66
C PHE A 430 3.39 -6.46 -7.42
N GLN A 431 3.01 -7.74 -7.43
CA GLN A 431 1.79 -8.22 -8.07
C GLN A 431 0.54 -7.64 -7.42
N THR A 432 0.55 -7.47 -6.09
CA THR A 432 -0.59 -6.99 -5.32
C THR A 432 -0.80 -5.47 -5.52
N PHE A 433 0.25 -4.66 -5.44
CA PHE A 433 0.12 -3.19 -5.46
C PHE A 433 0.55 -2.54 -6.78
N GLY A 434 1.38 -3.21 -7.58
CA GLY A 434 1.99 -2.66 -8.80
C GLY A 434 1.00 -2.14 -9.84
N PRO A 435 -0.05 -2.91 -10.22
CA PRO A 435 -1.02 -2.45 -11.22
C PRO A 435 -1.69 -1.13 -10.87
N ASN A 436 -1.99 -0.90 -9.58
CA ASN A 436 -2.72 0.27 -9.11
C ASN A 436 -1.82 1.43 -8.67
N TRP A 437 -0.54 1.16 -8.35
CA TRP A 437 0.40 2.16 -7.85
C TRP A 437 1.55 2.35 -8.83
N TRP A 438 2.60 1.54 -8.72
CA TRP A 438 3.87 1.77 -9.42
C TRP A 438 3.74 1.77 -10.95
N LEU A 439 2.80 1.00 -11.52
CA LEU A 439 2.59 0.90 -12.96
C LEU A 439 1.65 1.97 -13.55
N GLN A 440 0.93 2.74 -12.73
CA GLN A 440 0.12 3.90 -13.18
C GLN A 440 1.01 5.11 -13.48
N ARG A 441 1.89 4.97 -14.47
CA ARG A 441 2.99 5.88 -14.74
C ARG A 441 2.61 6.97 -15.74
N LYS A 442 3.05 8.19 -15.48
CA LYS A 442 3.06 9.32 -16.42
C LYS A 442 4.49 9.82 -16.66
N PRO A 443 4.83 10.34 -17.85
CA PRO A 443 6.13 10.95 -18.09
C PRO A 443 6.44 12.06 -17.08
N TYR A 444 7.66 12.09 -16.56
CA TYR A 444 8.07 13.03 -15.54
C TYR A 444 9.55 13.37 -15.72
N THR A 445 9.88 14.65 -15.77
CA THR A 445 11.26 15.13 -15.82
C THR A 445 11.54 15.94 -14.58
N PHE A 446 12.57 15.56 -13.85
CA PHE A 446 12.92 16.17 -12.59
C PHE A 446 14.44 16.17 -12.40
N ARG A 447 14.93 17.04 -11.53
CA ARG A 447 16.29 16.98 -11.01
C ARG A 447 16.33 16.00 -9.85
N LEU A 448 17.34 15.12 -9.79
CA LEU A 448 17.40 14.07 -8.75
C LEU A 448 17.17 14.60 -7.33
N ALA A 449 17.70 15.78 -6.99
CA ALA A 449 17.47 16.41 -5.70
C ALA A 449 15.99 16.65 -5.35
N GLU A 450 15.11 16.91 -6.31
CA GLU A 450 13.67 17.15 -6.05
C GLU A 450 12.97 15.92 -5.43
N GLU A 451 13.34 14.73 -5.89
CA GLU A 451 12.77 13.48 -5.39
C GLU A 451 13.58 12.90 -4.22
N TYR A 452 14.91 12.87 -4.35
CA TYR A 452 15.79 12.08 -3.49
C TYR A 452 16.48 12.85 -2.37
N ASP A 453 16.47 14.19 -2.38
CA ASP A 453 17.07 14.96 -1.28
C ASP A 453 16.48 14.51 0.05
N ARG A 454 15.17 14.23 0.10
CA ARG A 454 14.46 13.78 1.30
C ARG A 454 15.06 12.54 1.98
N MET A 455 15.68 11.62 1.21
CA MET A 455 16.36 10.43 1.73
C MET A 455 17.63 10.80 2.50
N LEU A 456 18.31 11.88 2.10
CA LEU A 456 19.57 12.31 2.71
C LEU A 456 19.35 13.02 4.05
N PRO A 457 20.41 13.15 4.88
CA PRO A 457 20.39 14.04 6.03
C PRO A 457 19.95 15.47 5.66
N ALA A 458 19.42 16.19 6.66
CA ALA A 458 19.11 17.61 6.52
C ALA A 458 20.34 18.39 6.03
N HIS A 459 20.10 19.50 5.33
CA HIS A 459 21.19 20.32 4.79
C HIS A 459 22.07 20.87 5.91
N PHE A 460 21.44 21.28 7.02
CA PHE A 460 22.10 21.85 8.18
C PHE A 460 21.51 21.32 9.48
N VAL A 461 22.36 21.22 10.50
CA VAL A 461 21.96 21.11 11.90
C VAL A 461 22.30 22.42 12.58
N VAL A 462 21.33 22.98 13.27
CA VAL A 462 21.41 24.32 13.86
C VAL A 462 20.97 24.23 15.31
N GLU A 463 21.71 24.86 16.21
CA GLU A 463 21.34 25.01 17.61
C GLU A 463 20.97 26.47 17.92
N PRO A 464 20.08 26.73 18.89
CA PRO A 464 19.81 28.09 19.34
C PRO A 464 21.09 28.76 19.84
N CYS A 465 21.31 30.01 19.44
CA CYS A 465 22.38 30.85 19.97
C CYS A 465 21.82 32.19 20.46
N GLY A 466 22.59 32.89 21.30
CA GLY A 466 22.22 34.20 21.84
C GLY A 466 22.37 35.33 20.82
N ASP A 467 22.73 36.52 21.30
CA ASP A 467 22.84 37.73 20.47
C ASP A 467 24.11 37.82 19.61
N GLU A 468 24.63 36.68 19.18
CA GLU A 468 25.79 36.62 18.32
C GLU A 468 25.53 37.28 16.96
N PRO A 469 26.58 37.87 16.33
CA PRO A 469 26.45 38.54 15.06
C PRO A 469 26.04 37.56 13.96
N ILE A 470 24.99 37.90 13.23
CA ILE A 470 24.46 37.08 12.14
C ILE A 470 25.42 37.12 10.96
N ASN A 471 25.93 35.96 10.55
CA ASN A 471 26.72 35.83 9.32
C ASN A 471 25.81 35.82 8.08
N ASN A 472 24.64 35.17 8.17
CA ASN A 472 23.76 34.98 7.01
C ASN A 472 22.31 34.62 7.41
N THR A 473 21.42 34.41 6.45
CA THR A 473 20.01 34.06 6.69
C THR A 473 19.64 32.74 6.01
N PHE A 474 18.97 31.86 6.75
CA PHE A 474 18.22 30.72 6.23
C PHE A 474 16.78 31.15 5.99
N ASP A 475 16.50 31.53 4.75
CA ASP A 475 15.16 31.91 4.33
C ASP A 475 14.55 30.77 3.52
N GLY A 476 13.52 30.13 4.10
CA GLY A 476 12.80 29.01 3.51
C GLY A 476 12.03 29.36 2.22
N LEU A 477 12.00 30.63 1.80
CA LEU A 477 11.49 31.01 0.48
C LEU A 477 12.46 30.71 -0.66
N TYR A 478 13.75 30.43 -0.38
CA TYR A 478 14.79 30.23 -1.40
C TYR A 478 15.37 28.80 -1.39
N ALA A 479 15.90 28.37 -2.54
CA ALA A 479 16.52 27.06 -2.71
C ALA A 479 17.81 26.89 -1.88
N PRO A 480 18.15 25.65 -1.46
CA PRO A 480 19.37 25.37 -0.70
C PRO A 480 20.68 25.74 -1.43
N ALA A 481 20.68 25.77 -2.77
CA ALA A 481 21.85 26.19 -3.55
C ALA A 481 22.33 27.61 -3.21
N SER A 482 21.42 28.47 -2.71
CA SER A 482 21.74 29.80 -2.20
C SER A 482 22.51 29.79 -0.86
N THR A 483 22.66 28.62 -0.23
CA THR A 483 23.21 28.43 1.12
C THR A 483 24.49 27.57 1.16
N THR A 484 25.05 27.18 0.01
CA THR A 484 26.19 26.24 -0.10
C THR A 484 27.51 26.78 0.48
N ALA A 485 27.65 28.08 0.72
CA ALA A 485 28.86 28.69 1.29
C ALA A 485 28.94 28.61 2.83
N MET A 486 27.98 27.99 3.50
CA MET A 486 27.86 27.99 4.96
C MET A 486 28.68 26.88 5.61
N GLN A 487 29.34 27.18 6.73
CA GLN A 487 30.18 26.25 7.47
C GLN A 487 29.72 26.12 8.93
N PRO A 488 30.06 25.02 9.62
CA PRO A 488 29.90 24.93 11.07
C PRO A 488 30.56 26.14 11.76
N GLY A 489 29.90 26.66 12.80
CA GLY A 489 30.30 27.86 13.54
C GLY A 489 29.59 29.14 13.10
N HIS A 490 29.15 29.26 11.83
CA HIS A 490 28.40 30.42 11.36
C HIS A 490 27.05 30.55 12.08
N VAL A 491 26.67 31.79 12.38
CA VAL A 491 25.38 32.16 12.96
C VAL A 491 24.43 32.59 11.85
N VAL A 492 23.23 32.00 11.85
CA VAL A 492 22.20 32.25 10.85
C VAL A 492 20.88 32.70 11.48
N ALA A 493 20.21 33.64 10.82
CA ALA A 493 18.82 33.96 11.13
C ALA A 493 17.88 32.97 10.42
N LEU A 494 16.89 32.42 11.12
CA LEU A 494 15.90 31.51 10.54
C LEU A 494 14.63 32.27 10.16
N LYS A 495 14.22 32.19 8.89
CA LYS A 495 13.02 32.85 8.33
C LYS A 495 12.23 31.91 7.43
N ASN A 496 10.90 32.04 7.43
CA ASN A 496 10.00 31.33 6.51
C ASN A 496 10.17 29.80 6.49
N LEU A 497 10.54 29.21 7.62
CA LEU A 497 10.66 27.76 7.79
C LEU A 497 9.45 27.23 8.56
N ASN A 498 8.82 26.19 8.01
CA ASN A 498 7.73 25.48 8.62
C ASN A 498 8.24 24.30 9.43
N ILE A 499 7.58 24.00 10.55
CA ILE A 499 7.83 22.77 11.29
C ILE A 499 7.20 21.63 10.52
N VAL A 500 8.00 20.63 10.18
CA VAL A 500 7.53 19.43 9.49
C VAL A 500 7.24 18.31 10.47
N GLU A 501 8.11 18.17 11.47
CA GLU A 501 8.13 17.02 12.36
C GLU A 501 8.84 17.39 13.66
N ARG A 502 8.31 16.91 14.78
CA ARG A 502 9.06 16.78 16.03
C ARG A 502 9.79 15.43 16.03
N ARG A 503 11.12 15.46 16.11
CA ARG A 503 11.94 14.25 15.90
C ARG A 503 11.82 13.30 17.08
N ALA A 504 11.96 12.00 16.81
CA ALA A 504 11.87 10.93 17.81
C ALA A 504 12.88 11.03 18.96
N ASP A 505 13.94 11.83 18.81
CA ASP A 505 14.88 12.11 19.91
C ASP A 505 14.28 12.95 21.04
N GLY A 506 13.08 13.50 20.84
CA GLY A 506 12.37 14.32 21.82
C GLY A 506 13.08 15.63 22.15
N LYS A 507 14.08 16.05 21.36
CA LYS A 507 14.95 17.21 21.64
C LYS A 507 15.09 18.15 20.44
N SER A 508 14.75 17.71 19.23
CA SER A 508 14.93 18.50 18.02
C SER A 508 13.69 18.53 17.11
N LEU A 509 13.62 19.56 16.28
CA LEU A 509 12.58 19.77 15.27
C LEU A 509 13.18 19.65 13.86
N SER A 510 12.44 19.04 12.94
CA SER A 510 12.71 19.09 11.51
C SER A 510 11.98 20.30 10.92
N LEU A 511 12.74 21.23 10.35
CA LEU A 511 12.22 22.43 9.68
C LEU A 511 12.38 22.31 8.17
N SER A 512 11.42 22.84 7.41
CA SER A 512 11.47 22.89 5.95
C SER A 512 10.99 24.23 5.39
N GLY A 513 11.66 24.70 4.35
CA GLY A 513 11.19 25.78 3.49
C GLY A 513 10.11 25.34 2.52
N LEU A 514 9.78 26.22 1.59
CA LEU A 514 8.86 25.96 0.48
C LEU A 514 9.58 25.21 -0.65
N THR A 515 8.84 24.32 -1.32
CA THR A 515 9.32 23.68 -2.54
C THR A 515 9.35 24.70 -3.67
N GLN A 516 10.48 24.77 -4.39
CA GLN A 516 10.63 25.58 -5.60
C GLN A 516 10.77 24.67 -6.82
N PRO A 517 10.24 25.05 -8.00
CA PRO A 517 10.44 24.25 -9.21
C PRO A 517 11.93 24.03 -9.51
N GLY A 518 12.36 22.78 -9.67
CA GLY A 518 13.75 22.41 -9.99
C GLY A 518 14.69 22.29 -8.77
N TYR A 519 14.19 22.50 -7.55
CA TYR A 519 15.00 22.48 -6.32
C TYR A 519 14.26 21.84 -5.14
N PRO A 520 14.94 21.04 -4.30
CA PRO A 520 14.36 20.58 -3.05
C PRO A 520 14.16 21.76 -2.08
N PRO A 521 13.21 21.67 -1.13
CA PRO A 521 13.08 22.67 -0.08
C PRO A 521 14.31 22.69 0.84
N LEU A 522 14.63 23.86 1.40
CA LEU A 522 15.64 23.97 2.46
C LEU A 522 15.20 23.18 3.68
N ARG A 523 16.03 22.22 4.13
CA ARG A 523 15.77 21.38 5.30
C ARG A 523 16.80 21.59 6.39
N VAL A 524 16.34 21.92 7.59
CA VAL A 524 17.17 22.23 8.76
C VAL A 524 16.73 21.38 9.94
N ARG A 525 17.68 20.74 10.63
CA ARG A 525 17.42 20.15 11.95
C ARG A 525 17.71 21.21 13.01
N TRP A 526 16.71 21.57 13.79
CA TRP A 526 16.80 22.54 14.87
C TRP A 526 16.93 21.83 16.22
N ASN A 527 18.05 21.97 16.91
CA ASN A 527 18.38 21.27 18.16
C ASN A 527 17.72 21.94 19.38
N SER A 528 16.42 22.18 19.31
CA SER A 528 15.59 22.61 20.43
C SER A 528 14.13 22.31 20.15
N LEU A 529 13.33 22.12 21.19
CA LEU A 529 11.87 22.06 21.08
C LEU A 529 11.21 23.44 21.09
N THR A 530 11.97 24.49 21.46
CA THR A 530 11.49 25.87 21.42
C THR A 530 11.35 26.31 19.97
N LEU A 531 10.18 26.82 19.61
CA LEU A 531 9.88 27.23 18.25
C LEU A 531 10.83 28.33 17.78
N PRO A 532 11.44 28.20 16.58
CA PRO A 532 12.42 29.16 16.06
C PRO A 532 11.75 30.41 15.45
N VAL A 533 10.86 31.08 16.20
CA VAL A 533 10.18 32.29 15.71
C VAL A 533 11.16 33.46 15.73
N ASN A 534 11.60 33.90 14.54
CA ASN A 534 12.67 34.91 14.37
C ASN A 534 13.97 34.55 15.13
N ALA A 535 14.24 33.25 15.28
CA ALA A 535 15.38 32.77 16.05
C ALA A 535 16.69 32.93 15.28
N ARG A 536 17.77 33.07 16.04
CA ARG A 536 19.14 32.91 15.56
C ARG A 536 19.64 31.53 15.95
N GLY A 537 20.47 30.94 15.12
CA GLY A 537 21.08 29.67 15.42
C GLY A 537 22.48 29.53 14.88
N ARG A 538 23.31 28.78 15.60
CA ARG A 538 24.65 28.41 15.15
C ARG A 538 24.56 27.12 14.36
N ILE A 539 25.16 27.10 13.18
CA ILE A 539 25.34 25.86 12.41
C ILE A 539 26.34 24.99 13.16
N VAL A 540 25.93 23.79 13.56
CA VAL A 540 26.82 22.81 14.20
C VAL A 540 27.30 21.74 13.22
N ALA A 541 26.51 21.45 12.18
CA ALA A 541 26.88 20.51 11.14
C ALA A 541 26.22 20.86 9.80
N THR A 542 26.88 20.50 8.72
CA THR A 542 26.31 20.49 7.36
C THR A 542 26.06 19.03 6.95
N ARG A 543 25.28 18.79 5.89
CA ARG A 543 25.11 17.45 5.33
C ARG A 543 26.46 16.75 5.07
N LYS A 544 27.44 17.51 4.55
CA LYS A 544 28.78 16.99 4.25
C LYS A 544 29.51 16.55 5.51
N THR A 545 29.50 17.36 6.57
CA THR A 545 30.16 16.97 7.83
C THR A 545 29.46 15.80 8.51
N LEU A 546 28.12 15.78 8.51
CA LEU A 546 27.35 14.65 9.04
C LEU A 546 27.69 13.33 8.34
N LEU A 547 27.69 13.35 7.01
CA LEU A 547 28.01 12.16 6.22
C LEU A 547 29.46 11.71 6.43
N GLY A 548 30.41 12.65 6.48
CA GLY A 548 31.81 12.36 6.77
C GLY A 548 32.04 11.76 8.16
N GLU A 549 31.32 12.23 9.18
CA GLU A 549 31.35 11.64 10.53
C GLU A 549 30.78 10.22 10.54
N LEU A 550 29.68 9.99 9.82
CA LEU A 550 29.00 8.68 9.77
C LEU A 550 29.82 7.58 9.07
N THR A 551 30.79 7.96 8.24
CA THR A 551 31.64 7.03 7.49
C THR A 551 33.11 7.13 7.87
N ALA A 552 33.42 7.84 8.96
CA ALA A 552 34.79 8.00 9.42
C ALA A 552 35.42 6.62 9.71
N GLY A 553 36.55 6.34 9.07
CA GLY A 553 37.28 5.08 9.23
C GLY A 553 36.76 3.91 8.40
N PHE A 554 35.78 4.11 7.50
CA PHE A 554 35.33 3.04 6.59
C PHE A 554 36.38 2.75 5.52
N GLU A 555 36.75 1.48 5.41
CA GLU A 555 37.61 1.00 4.33
C GLU A 555 36.76 0.76 3.07
N LEU A 556 37.25 1.27 1.93
CA LEU A 556 36.58 1.20 0.62
C LEU A 556 37.13 0.09 -0.29
N PHE A 557 38.19 -0.60 0.13
CA PHE A 557 38.79 -1.71 -0.62
C PHE A 557 39.06 -1.38 -2.11
N GLY A 558 39.55 -0.16 -2.39
CA GLY A 558 39.86 0.31 -3.75
C GLY A 558 38.67 0.85 -4.56
N LEU A 559 37.45 0.86 -4.00
CA LEU A 559 36.30 1.56 -4.59
C LEU A 559 36.43 3.09 -4.38
N PRO A 560 35.85 3.91 -5.28
CA PRO A 560 35.87 5.36 -5.11
C PRO A 560 35.02 5.79 -3.93
N ASP A 561 35.38 6.91 -3.31
CA ASP A 561 34.53 7.55 -2.31
C ASP A 561 33.23 8.02 -2.99
N PRO A 562 32.07 7.46 -2.62
CA PRO A 562 30.81 7.82 -3.25
C PRO A 562 30.46 9.29 -3.05
N PHE A 563 30.85 9.93 -1.94
CA PHE A 563 30.47 11.33 -1.66
C PHE A 563 30.99 12.33 -2.69
N LEU A 564 32.09 12.02 -3.38
CA LEU A 564 32.66 12.90 -4.39
C LEU A 564 31.71 13.14 -5.56
N LYS A 565 30.78 12.22 -5.84
CA LYS A 565 29.78 12.34 -6.90
C LYS A 565 28.45 12.92 -6.45
N LEU A 566 28.17 12.96 -5.14
CA LEU A 566 26.84 13.25 -4.60
C LEU A 566 26.26 14.58 -5.11
N ASP A 567 27.02 15.67 -4.99
CA ASP A 567 26.54 17.00 -5.40
C ASP A 567 26.30 17.08 -6.90
N ALA A 568 27.16 16.47 -7.72
CA ALA A 568 27.00 16.44 -9.17
C ALA A 568 25.74 15.65 -9.58
N LEU A 569 25.55 14.46 -8.99
CA LEU A 569 24.40 13.61 -9.27
C LEU A 569 23.09 14.23 -8.80
N LEU A 570 23.04 14.84 -7.62
CA LEU A 570 21.87 15.58 -7.14
C LEU A 570 21.45 16.72 -8.11
N ASN A 571 22.39 17.22 -8.91
CA ASN A 571 22.15 18.28 -9.87
C ASN A 571 21.74 17.79 -11.26
N GLU A 572 21.79 16.49 -11.48
CA GLU A 572 21.42 15.87 -12.73
C GLU A 572 19.90 15.91 -12.97
N ARG A 573 19.51 16.15 -14.23
CA ARG A 573 18.12 16.04 -14.68
C ARG A 573 17.88 14.69 -15.33
N LEU A 574 16.80 14.03 -14.93
CA LEU A 574 16.40 12.72 -15.40
C LEU A 574 15.06 12.80 -16.10
N ILE A 575 14.95 12.13 -17.26
CA ILE A 575 13.67 11.86 -17.93
C ILE A 575 13.23 10.48 -17.46
N ALA A 576 12.09 10.42 -16.78
CA ALA A 576 11.64 9.26 -16.04
C ALA A 576 10.10 9.18 -16.03
N THR A 577 9.55 8.50 -15.02
CA THR A 577 8.11 8.44 -14.78
C THR A 577 7.74 8.90 -13.36
N GLN A 578 6.47 9.24 -13.17
CA GLN A 578 5.85 9.50 -11.88
C GLN A 578 4.61 8.62 -11.72
N SER A 579 4.40 8.08 -10.53
CA SER A 579 3.21 7.33 -10.12
C SER A 579 2.99 7.45 -8.61
N THR A 580 1.92 6.88 -8.08
CA THR A 580 1.75 6.77 -6.63
C THR A 580 2.85 5.88 -6.06
N ILE A 581 3.57 6.39 -5.05
CA ILE A 581 4.58 5.66 -4.30
C ILE A 581 4.25 5.69 -2.81
N HIS A 582 4.70 4.68 -2.08
CA HIS A 582 4.62 4.64 -0.63
C HIS A 582 5.41 5.79 0.01
N GLY A 583 6.61 6.08 -0.54
CA GLY A 583 7.47 7.19 -0.12
C GLY A 583 8.34 6.92 1.10
N ASP A 584 8.08 5.81 1.81
CA ASP A 584 8.86 5.27 2.94
C ASP A 584 8.73 3.73 2.97
N LEU A 585 8.89 3.07 1.82
CA LEU A 585 8.72 1.63 1.71
C LEU A 585 9.91 0.90 2.36
N ASN A 586 9.77 0.52 3.62
CA ASN A 586 10.77 -0.24 4.37
C ASN A 586 10.22 -1.60 4.85
N LEU A 587 11.09 -2.43 5.40
CA LEU A 587 10.76 -3.80 5.80
C LEU A 587 9.74 -3.93 6.94
N GLU A 588 9.52 -2.85 7.72
CA GLU A 588 8.53 -2.82 8.81
C GLU A 588 7.16 -2.32 8.34
N ASN A 589 7.13 -1.54 7.25
CA ASN A 589 5.90 -1.04 6.63
C ASN A 589 5.22 -2.07 5.72
N ILE A 590 5.85 -3.24 5.53
CA ILE A 590 5.29 -4.39 4.81
C ILE A 590 5.00 -5.49 5.83
N LEU A 591 3.74 -5.88 5.97
CA LEU A 591 3.32 -6.97 6.83
C LEU A 591 3.05 -8.23 5.99
N VAL A 592 3.48 -9.38 6.49
CA VAL A 592 3.27 -10.69 5.88
C VAL A 592 2.22 -11.44 6.70
N GLY A 593 1.13 -11.77 6.03
CA GLY A 593 -0.01 -12.47 6.57
C GLY A 593 -0.05 -13.97 6.27
N PRO A 594 -1.11 -14.64 6.72
CA PRO A 594 -1.38 -16.03 6.36
C PRO A 594 -1.50 -16.20 4.84
N GLY A 595 -1.23 -17.41 4.33
CA GLY A 595 -1.16 -17.66 2.87
C GLY A 595 -0.07 -16.89 2.11
N GLY A 596 0.77 -16.11 2.81
CA GLY A 596 1.76 -15.23 2.21
C GLY A 596 1.16 -13.97 1.58
N PHE A 597 -0.03 -13.54 2.03
CA PHE A 597 -0.56 -12.21 1.71
C PHE A 597 0.37 -11.13 2.24
N VAL A 598 0.41 -10.00 1.55
CA VAL A 598 1.26 -8.87 1.89
C VAL A 598 0.42 -7.60 2.00
N TRP A 599 0.71 -6.81 3.02
CA TRP A 599 -0.01 -5.58 3.32
C TRP A 599 0.94 -4.42 3.51
N LEU A 600 0.47 -3.22 3.17
CA LEU A 600 1.18 -1.98 3.41
C LEU A 600 0.51 -1.21 4.55
N ILE A 601 1.32 -0.58 5.38
CA ILE A 601 0.93 0.33 6.45
C ILE A 601 1.88 1.54 6.47
N ASP A 602 1.54 2.58 7.22
CA ASP A 602 2.34 3.81 7.30
C ASP A 602 2.33 4.66 6.01
N PHE A 603 1.17 5.22 5.69
CA PHE A 603 0.99 6.06 4.49
C PHE A 603 1.41 7.53 4.70
N ALA A 604 2.14 7.85 5.78
CA ALA A 604 2.52 9.22 6.11
C ALA A 604 3.37 9.93 5.05
N GLN A 605 4.10 9.15 4.23
CA GLN A 605 4.94 9.66 3.15
C GLN A 605 4.38 9.38 1.74
N THR A 606 3.20 8.77 1.65
CA THR A 606 2.58 8.39 0.36
C THR A 606 2.22 9.61 -0.47
N ARG A 607 2.57 9.57 -1.76
CA ARG A 607 2.47 10.70 -2.69
C ARG A 607 2.69 10.25 -4.13
N ASP A 608 2.45 11.14 -5.08
CA ASP A 608 3.04 11.01 -6.42
C ASP A 608 4.56 11.20 -6.34
N GLY A 609 5.31 10.31 -6.99
CA GLY A 609 6.77 10.32 -7.01
C GLY A 609 7.38 9.39 -8.05
N HIS A 610 8.71 9.37 -8.12
CA HIS A 610 9.42 8.45 -8.99
C HIS A 610 9.30 7.00 -8.46
N PRO A 611 8.73 6.03 -9.21
CA PRO A 611 8.44 4.67 -8.70
C PRO A 611 9.66 3.92 -8.17
N LEU A 612 10.84 4.15 -8.74
CA LEU A 612 12.08 3.51 -8.30
C LEU A 612 12.55 4.00 -6.91
N TYR A 613 11.98 5.09 -6.39
CA TYR A 613 12.22 5.57 -5.03
C TYR A 613 11.94 4.47 -3.99
N ASP A 614 10.78 3.80 -4.10
CA ASP A 614 10.35 2.78 -3.14
C ASP A 614 11.25 1.55 -3.19
N PHE A 615 11.54 1.04 -4.39
CA PHE A 615 12.37 -0.17 -4.54
C PHE A 615 13.83 0.06 -4.15
N ALA A 616 14.39 1.23 -4.47
CA ALA A 616 15.73 1.60 -4.02
C ALA A 616 15.82 1.71 -2.50
N HIS A 617 14.78 2.29 -1.86
CA HIS A 617 14.72 2.37 -0.41
C HIS A 617 14.60 0.98 0.24
N LEU A 618 13.70 0.14 -0.29
CA LEU A 618 13.52 -1.24 0.18
C LEU A 618 14.79 -2.08 -0.02
N GLU A 619 15.50 -1.91 -1.13
CA GLU A 619 16.77 -2.60 -1.38
C GLU A 619 17.84 -2.21 -0.35
N ALA A 620 17.97 -0.91 -0.04
CA ALA A 620 18.88 -0.44 1.00
C ALA A 620 18.53 -1.05 2.37
N GLU A 621 17.24 -1.17 2.71
CA GLU A 621 16.79 -1.81 3.95
C GLU A 621 17.10 -3.32 3.97
N ILE A 622 16.92 -4.04 2.86
CA ILE A 622 17.32 -5.46 2.73
C ILE A 622 18.83 -5.61 2.90
N ILE A 623 19.63 -4.77 2.24
CA ILE A 623 21.08 -4.79 2.38
C ILE A 623 21.47 -4.59 3.84
N ALA A 624 20.92 -3.58 4.52
CA ALA A 624 21.29 -3.23 5.87
C ALA A 624 20.85 -4.26 6.92
N HIS A 625 19.61 -4.75 6.84
CA HIS A 625 18.98 -5.52 7.92
C HIS A 625 18.94 -7.02 7.69
N VAL A 626 18.99 -7.46 6.43
CA VAL A 626 18.87 -8.87 6.06
C VAL A 626 20.21 -9.42 5.57
N LEU A 627 20.90 -8.71 4.68
CA LEU A 627 22.13 -9.21 4.07
C LEU A 627 23.38 -8.91 4.89
N ALA A 628 23.55 -7.67 5.37
CA ALA A 628 24.75 -7.31 6.13
C ALA A 628 25.03 -8.23 7.32
N PRO A 629 24.04 -8.70 8.12
CA PRO A 629 24.29 -9.65 9.20
C PRO A 629 24.77 -11.04 8.75
N GLN A 630 24.59 -11.40 7.47
CA GLN A 630 25.03 -12.69 6.91
C GLN A 630 26.51 -12.68 6.52
N PHE A 631 27.13 -11.50 6.38
CA PHE A 631 28.56 -11.39 6.11
C PHE A 631 29.34 -11.32 7.42
N ALA A 632 30.32 -12.22 7.58
CA ALA A 632 31.21 -12.21 8.74
C ALA A 632 32.14 -10.99 8.71
N SER A 633 32.52 -10.51 7.52
CA SER A 633 33.36 -9.33 7.34
C SER A 633 32.87 -8.45 6.17
N VAL A 634 33.13 -7.15 6.29
CA VAL A 634 32.90 -6.17 5.21
C VAL A 634 33.75 -6.45 3.96
N SER A 635 34.91 -7.08 4.11
CA SER A 635 35.76 -7.49 2.97
C SER A 635 35.12 -8.60 2.14
N ASP A 636 34.40 -9.53 2.76
CA ASP A 636 33.68 -10.60 2.03
C ASP A 636 32.57 -10.00 1.18
N TYR A 637 31.83 -9.03 1.74
CA TYR A 637 30.81 -8.29 0.98
C TYR A 637 31.44 -7.51 -0.18
N ALA A 638 32.55 -6.81 0.05
CA ALA A 638 33.27 -6.11 -1.00
C ALA A 638 33.75 -7.05 -2.11
N ALA A 639 34.23 -8.25 -1.75
CA ALA A 639 34.61 -9.27 -2.73
C ALA A 639 33.40 -9.73 -3.55
N GLN A 640 32.24 -9.95 -2.92
CA GLN A 640 31.01 -10.30 -3.63
C GLN A 640 30.55 -9.20 -4.60
N LEU A 641 30.61 -7.92 -4.20
CA LEU A 641 30.27 -6.81 -5.10
C LEU A 641 31.12 -6.84 -6.38
N ARG A 642 32.40 -7.21 -6.27
CA ARG A 642 33.31 -7.30 -7.44
C ARG A 642 33.01 -8.47 -8.37
N THR A 643 32.45 -9.57 -7.86
CA THR A 643 32.07 -10.71 -8.72
C THR A 643 30.80 -10.43 -9.52
N GLY A 644 30.02 -9.41 -9.13
CA GLY A 644 28.75 -9.08 -9.75
C GLY A 644 27.62 -10.08 -9.45
N SER A 645 27.86 -11.06 -8.57
CA SER A 645 26.86 -12.06 -8.18
C SER A 645 25.84 -11.45 -7.22
N LEU A 646 24.64 -11.15 -7.74
CA LEU A 646 23.54 -10.61 -6.95
C LEU A 646 22.86 -11.71 -6.13
N HIS A 647 22.61 -11.40 -4.86
CA HIS A 647 21.81 -12.25 -3.99
C HIS A 647 20.39 -12.40 -4.56
N PRO A 648 19.73 -13.57 -4.49
CA PRO A 648 18.40 -13.80 -5.10
C PRO A 648 17.33 -12.76 -4.74
N LEU A 649 17.32 -12.27 -3.49
CA LEU A 649 16.44 -11.17 -3.07
C LEU A 649 16.67 -9.88 -3.87
N LEU A 650 17.94 -9.50 -4.07
CA LEU A 650 18.31 -8.33 -4.85
C LEU A 650 17.98 -8.54 -6.33
N SER A 651 18.22 -9.74 -6.86
CA SER A 651 17.84 -10.09 -8.23
C SER A 651 16.33 -9.96 -8.48
N SER A 652 15.48 -10.38 -7.52
CA SER A 652 14.03 -10.17 -7.61
C SER A 652 13.66 -8.69 -7.54
N LEU A 653 14.26 -7.90 -6.64
CA LEU A 653 14.03 -6.45 -6.62
C LEU A 653 14.47 -5.76 -7.92
N HIS A 654 15.61 -6.15 -8.50
CA HIS A 654 16.08 -5.60 -9.77
C HIS A 654 15.13 -5.94 -10.90
N SER A 655 14.58 -7.17 -10.92
CA SER A 655 13.54 -7.58 -11.86
C SER A 655 12.28 -6.73 -11.74
N ILE A 656 11.82 -6.48 -10.50
CA ILE A 656 10.67 -5.61 -10.22
C ILE A 656 10.95 -4.17 -10.67
N ALA A 657 12.09 -3.61 -10.25
CA ALA A 657 12.51 -2.25 -10.61
C ALA A 657 12.63 -2.07 -12.13
N ALA A 658 13.12 -3.08 -12.85
CA ALA A 658 13.23 -3.05 -14.31
C ALA A 658 11.89 -2.85 -15.02
N ARG A 659 10.78 -3.34 -14.44
CA ARG A 659 9.41 -3.14 -14.97
C ARG A 659 8.93 -1.70 -14.78
N CYS A 660 9.55 -0.95 -13.87
CA CYS A 660 9.23 0.43 -13.55
C CYS A 660 10.16 1.47 -14.22
N LEU A 661 11.26 1.04 -14.85
CA LEU A 661 12.16 1.91 -15.61
C LEU A 661 11.42 2.65 -16.72
N PHE A 662 11.83 3.89 -16.98
CA PHE A 662 11.41 4.65 -18.16
C PHE A 662 12.01 4.02 -19.43
N ASN A 663 13.29 3.65 -19.38
CA ASN A 663 13.95 2.88 -20.44
C ASN A 663 14.47 1.53 -19.88
N PRO A 664 13.76 0.41 -20.12
CA PRO A 664 14.15 -0.90 -19.62
C PRO A 664 15.54 -1.40 -20.07
N SER A 665 16.10 -0.84 -21.15
CA SER A 665 17.45 -1.18 -21.63
C SER A 665 18.57 -0.49 -20.85
N GLN A 666 18.26 0.49 -19.99
CA GLN A 666 19.24 1.28 -19.25
C GLN A 666 18.98 1.23 -17.74
N PRO A 667 19.79 0.50 -16.96
CA PRO A 667 19.58 0.36 -15.51
C PRO A 667 19.99 1.61 -14.72
N ARG A 668 20.57 2.61 -15.38
CA ARG A 668 21.15 3.79 -14.75
C ARG A 668 20.16 4.56 -13.88
N GLU A 669 18.91 4.66 -14.31
CA GLU A 669 17.82 5.30 -13.55
C GLU A 669 17.67 4.67 -12.16
N TYR A 670 17.70 3.32 -12.08
CA TYR A 670 17.62 2.60 -10.81
C TYR A 670 18.92 2.68 -10.00
N GLN A 671 20.08 2.62 -10.67
CA GLN A 671 21.39 2.74 -10.01
C GLN A 671 21.56 4.09 -9.29
N LEU A 672 21.07 5.18 -9.89
CA LEU A 672 21.04 6.51 -9.26
C LEU A 672 20.15 6.52 -8.01
N ALA A 673 18.96 5.90 -8.10
CA ALA A 673 18.04 5.79 -6.99
C ALA A 673 18.65 5.00 -5.81
N LEU A 674 19.23 3.84 -6.10
CA LEU A 674 19.86 2.97 -5.10
C LEU A 674 21.08 3.63 -4.46
N TYR A 675 21.92 4.30 -5.25
CA TYR A 675 23.06 5.06 -4.74
C TYR A 675 22.61 6.10 -3.68
N LEU A 676 21.55 6.85 -3.97
CA LEU A 676 21.00 7.85 -3.04
C LEU A 676 20.33 7.21 -1.82
N ALA A 677 19.64 6.07 -2.00
CA ALA A 677 19.04 5.32 -0.90
C ALA A 677 20.09 4.77 0.08
N CYS A 678 21.18 4.17 -0.42
CA CYS A 678 22.28 3.66 0.40
C CYS A 678 22.95 4.77 1.21
N LEU A 679 23.25 5.92 0.60
CA LEU A 679 23.82 7.07 1.31
C LEU A 679 22.82 7.68 2.31
N GLY A 680 21.54 7.74 1.96
CA GLY A 680 20.48 8.24 2.82
C GLY A 680 20.30 7.39 4.08
N ALA A 681 20.42 6.06 3.96
CA ALA A 681 20.25 5.12 5.06
C ALA A 681 21.32 5.27 6.17
N LEU A 682 22.50 5.81 5.85
CA LEU A 682 23.58 6.02 6.85
C LEU A 682 23.17 6.89 8.03
N LYS A 683 22.18 7.78 7.84
CA LYS A 683 21.68 8.71 8.87
C LYS A 683 20.94 8.01 10.01
N PHE A 684 20.53 6.76 9.82
CA PHE A 684 19.72 6.05 10.79
C PHE A 684 20.55 5.51 11.96
N VAL A 685 20.02 5.65 13.17
CA VAL A 685 20.72 5.38 14.43
C VAL A 685 20.62 3.92 14.89
N ASN A 686 19.64 3.18 14.37
CA ASN A 686 19.45 1.75 14.59
C ASN A 686 20.45 0.88 13.78
N LEU A 687 21.19 1.47 12.84
CA LEU A 687 22.23 0.79 12.08
C LEU A 687 23.58 0.89 12.80
N ASN A 688 24.23 -0.26 13.00
CA ASN A 688 25.58 -0.31 13.53
C ASN A 688 26.64 0.03 12.46
N SER A 689 27.91 0.16 12.87
CA SER A 689 29.01 0.51 11.97
C SER A 689 29.19 -0.48 10.82
N HIS A 690 29.02 -1.77 11.07
CA HIS A 690 29.15 -2.83 10.06
C HIS A 690 28.09 -2.67 8.95
N GLN A 691 26.81 -2.52 9.33
CA GLN A 691 25.71 -2.33 8.41
C GLN A 691 25.86 -1.04 7.57
N LYS A 692 26.30 0.05 8.20
CA LYS A 692 26.58 1.31 7.52
C LYS A 692 27.72 1.18 6.51
N GLN A 693 28.78 0.45 6.86
CA GLN A 693 29.90 0.23 5.93
C GLN A 693 29.49 -0.63 4.73
N VAL A 694 28.66 -1.67 4.93
CA VAL A 694 28.09 -2.46 3.82
C VAL A 694 27.30 -1.56 2.85
N LEU A 695 26.39 -0.73 3.36
CA LEU A 695 25.64 0.24 2.54
C LEU A 695 26.56 1.22 1.81
N TYR A 696 27.60 1.71 2.50
CA TYR A 696 28.57 2.63 1.93
C TYR A 696 29.38 1.99 0.80
N LEU A 697 29.75 0.72 0.93
CA LEU A 697 30.41 -0.06 -0.11
C LEU A 697 29.50 -0.29 -1.32
N THR A 698 28.21 -0.54 -1.11
CA THR A 698 27.23 -0.60 -2.22
C THR A 698 27.19 0.73 -2.97
N ALA A 699 27.10 1.85 -2.25
CA ALA A 699 27.14 3.18 -2.87
C ALA A 699 28.48 3.46 -3.58
N ALA A 700 29.61 3.03 -3.02
CA ALA A 700 30.94 3.17 -3.62
C ALA A 700 31.07 2.37 -4.91
N HIS A 701 30.52 1.15 -4.95
CA HIS A 701 30.47 0.34 -6.16
C HIS A 701 29.59 0.99 -7.25
N LEU A 702 28.40 1.49 -6.88
CA LEU A 702 27.54 2.22 -7.80
C LEU A 702 28.23 3.51 -8.31
N ALA A 703 28.96 4.22 -7.46
CA ALA A 703 29.72 5.40 -7.86
C ALA A 703 30.84 5.08 -8.86
N GLN A 704 31.31 3.84 -8.95
CA GLN A 704 32.32 3.45 -9.95
C GLN A 704 31.71 3.35 -11.36
N ILE A 705 30.44 2.94 -11.45
CA ILE A 705 29.75 2.67 -12.73
C ILE A 705 28.86 3.84 -13.20
N LEU A 706 28.44 4.72 -12.29
CA LEU A 706 27.74 5.98 -12.57
C LEU A 706 28.71 7.06 -13.03
#